data_AF-A0A7L3XKY8-F1
#
_entry.id   AF-A0A7L3XKY8-F1
#
_cell.length_a   1.000
_cell.length_b   1.000
_cell.length_c   1.000
_cell.angle_alpha   90.00
_cell.angle_beta   90.00
_cell.angle_gamma   90.00
#
_symmetry.space_group_name_H-M   'P 1'
#
loop_
_entity.id
_entity.type
_entity.pdbx_description
1 polymer ?
#
loop_
_entity_poly.entity_id
_entity_poly.type
_entity_poly.pdbx_seq_one_letter_code
_entity_poly.pdbx_strand_id
1 'polypeptide(L)'
;AGDQNLFTSLYPTLSQQLPREPMEWRRSYGRAPKMIHLESNFVQFKEELLPKEGNKALLTFPFLHIYWTECCDTEVYKTTVKDDITKWQNVLKAHNSVDWLIVVVESDAKKKNKTNILPRTSIVDKIRNDFCNKQSDRCVVLSDPLKDSSRSQESWNAFLTKLRTLLLMSFTKNLGKFEDDMRTLREKRTEAGWSFCEYFMVQEELAFVFEMLQQFEDALVQYDELDALFSQYVVNFGAGDGANWLTFFCQPVRSWNGLILRKPIDMEKRELIQNQEATLLDLRSYLFSRQCTLLIFLQRPWEVSQRALELLHNCVQELKLLEVSVPPGALDCWVFLSCLEVLQRIEGCCDRAQIDANVSHTVGLWSYATEKLKSLGYLCGLASEKGPNSEDLNRTVDLLAGLGAERPETANASQSPYKKLKEALSSVEAFEKHYLDLSHATIEMYTNIGRIRSAKLVGKDLAEFYMRKKSPQKAEVYLQGALKTYLAEGWALLVTHTRKQLAECQKHLGQIENYLQTSSLLAGDNHLTEDERKSFCQEILDFANQQAEKQGQKVILPMHSFAQLKTLHFDPPNAVVHVGGKLSIEVTLLSQMPIPVQVDQIAIHVHFSIEKNSYRKTAEWLTKHKTSNGVISFPNEVAGFPLSRNNLPALELYEMYERSPSDNSLNTAGIICKNVHMLLRRQESSSSLDMPSGLTLEDGAHVLKCNNLILEPGVNKITFNTQ
;
A
#
# COMPACT_ATOMS: atom_id res chain seq x y z
N ALA A 1 44.87 5.61 26.72
CA ALA A 1 46.10 5.16 27.40
C ALA A 1 46.70 6.33 28.19
N GLY A 2 47.68 6.08 29.05
CA GLY A 2 48.30 7.13 29.87
C GLY A 2 47.55 7.42 31.17
N ASP A 3 47.52 8.69 31.58
CA ASP A 3 46.95 9.14 32.85
C ASP A 3 45.41 9.07 32.85
N GLN A 4 44.87 8.10 33.60
CA GLN A 4 43.43 7.86 33.70
C GLN A 4 42.71 8.94 34.52
N ASN A 5 43.31 9.40 35.62
CA ASN A 5 42.69 10.41 36.48
C ASN A 5 42.56 11.73 35.74
N LEU A 6 43.57 12.08 34.93
CA LEU A 6 43.53 13.24 34.05
C LEU A 6 42.40 13.13 33.02
N PHE A 7 42.26 11.99 32.35
CA PHE A 7 41.18 11.82 31.37
C PHE A 7 39.79 11.90 32.03
N THR A 8 39.61 11.24 33.17
CA THR A 8 38.33 11.23 33.90
C THR A 8 37.88 12.63 34.31
N SER A 9 38.81 13.54 34.66
CA SER A 9 38.44 14.93 35.00
C SER A 9 38.01 15.75 33.77
N LEU A 10 38.51 15.41 32.58
CA LEU A 10 38.20 16.10 31.32
C LEU A 10 37.02 15.50 30.55
N TYR A 11 36.68 14.24 30.81
CA TYR A 11 35.65 13.49 30.09
C TYR A 11 34.26 14.17 30.06
N PRO A 12 33.73 14.76 31.15
CA PRO A 12 32.43 15.43 31.11
C PRO A 12 32.40 16.59 30.10
N THR A 13 33.44 17.42 30.09
CA THR A 13 33.56 18.55 29.15
C THR A 13 33.77 18.05 27.72
N LEU A 14 34.59 17.01 27.54
CA LEU A 14 34.87 16.44 26.23
C LEU A 14 33.62 15.83 25.58
N SER A 15 32.90 14.97 26.31
CA SER A 15 31.69 14.32 25.83
C SER A 15 30.59 15.33 25.48
N GLN A 16 30.47 16.42 26.24
CA GLN A 16 29.48 17.46 25.97
C GLN A 16 29.84 18.34 24.76
N GLN A 17 31.13 18.62 24.54
CA GLN A 17 31.55 19.61 23.53
C GLN A 17 31.98 18.99 22.20
N LEU A 18 32.40 17.73 22.17
CA LEU A 18 32.78 17.05 20.93
C LEU A 18 31.67 17.07 19.86
N PRO A 19 30.39 16.75 20.16
CA PRO A 19 29.34 16.73 19.15
C PRO A 19 28.72 18.11 18.85
N ARG A 20 29.16 19.20 19.51
CA ARG A 20 28.50 20.52 19.37
C ARG A 20 28.66 21.17 17.99
N GLU A 21 29.81 20.96 17.36
CA GLU A 21 30.11 21.57 16.07
C GLU A 21 30.11 20.50 14.97
N PRO A 22 29.40 20.74 13.86
CA PRO A 22 29.37 19.80 12.76
C PRO A 22 30.69 19.83 11.98
N MET A 23 31.06 18.68 11.43
CA MET A 23 32.20 18.52 10.54
C MET A 23 31.74 18.20 9.13
N GLU A 24 32.41 18.77 8.14
CA GLU A 24 32.23 18.38 6.74
C GLU A 24 32.84 16.99 6.52
N TRP A 25 31.99 16.00 6.30
CA TRP A 25 32.38 14.65 5.94
C TRP A 25 32.32 14.46 4.43
N ARG A 26 33.50 14.18 3.86
CA ARG A 26 33.67 13.88 2.44
C ARG A 26 33.92 12.40 2.27
N ARG A 27 33.08 11.77 1.44
CA ARG A 27 33.22 10.37 1.08
C ARG A 27 33.96 10.22 -0.24
N SER A 28 34.57 9.06 -0.44
CA SER A 28 35.17 8.65 -1.71
C SER A 28 34.12 8.60 -2.84
N TYR A 29 34.57 8.57 -4.10
CA TYR A 29 33.74 8.37 -5.29
C TYR A 29 32.71 9.49 -5.61
N GLY A 30 33.04 10.74 -5.28
CA GLY A 30 32.28 11.90 -5.77
C GLY A 30 30.91 12.12 -5.10
N ARG A 31 30.64 11.47 -3.96
CA ARG A 31 29.44 11.74 -3.17
C ARG A 31 29.49 13.16 -2.61
N ALA A 32 28.33 13.82 -2.55
CA ALA A 32 28.22 15.16 -1.99
C ALA A 32 28.72 15.18 -0.53
N PRO A 33 29.48 16.21 -0.11
CA PRO A 33 29.87 16.38 1.28
C PRO A 33 28.64 16.49 2.18
N LYS A 34 28.72 15.90 3.38
CA LYS A 34 27.65 15.93 4.38
C LYS A 34 28.15 16.54 5.68
N MET A 35 27.30 17.31 6.36
CA MET A 35 27.63 17.82 7.69
C MET A 35 27.20 16.79 8.73
N ILE A 36 28.13 16.33 9.57
CA ILE A 36 27.87 15.35 10.63
C ILE A 36 28.31 15.87 11.99
N HIS A 37 27.62 15.46 13.04
CA HIS A 37 28.08 15.64 14.41
C HIS A 37 28.76 14.37 14.87
N LEU A 38 29.96 14.49 15.45
CA LEU A 38 30.73 13.35 15.91
C LEU A 38 30.48 13.12 17.39
N GLU A 39 29.72 12.07 17.67
CA GLU A 39 29.64 11.48 19.01
C GLU A 39 30.63 10.32 19.11
N SER A 40 31.26 10.16 20.27
CA SER A 40 32.23 9.09 20.48
C SER A 40 32.12 8.50 21.87
N ASN A 41 32.13 7.17 21.94
CA ASN A 41 32.31 6.44 23.18
C ASN A 41 33.81 6.25 23.45
N PHE A 42 34.26 6.58 24.66
CA PHE A 42 35.66 6.44 25.06
C PHE A 42 35.82 5.23 25.98
N VAL A 43 36.72 4.33 25.60
CA VAL A 43 37.04 3.14 26.38
C VAL A 43 38.51 3.16 26.81
N GLN A 44 38.80 2.58 27.97
CA GLN A 44 40.18 2.43 28.42
C GLN A 44 40.93 1.53 27.45
N PHE A 45 42.15 1.94 27.08
CA PHE A 45 42.99 1.16 26.17
C PHE A 45 43.29 -0.21 26.77
N LYS A 46 42.99 -1.26 26.00
CA LYS A 46 43.38 -2.64 26.23
C LYS A 46 43.72 -3.27 24.89
N GLU A 47 44.74 -4.12 24.86
CA GLU A 47 45.18 -4.79 23.63
C GLU A 47 44.07 -5.67 23.02
N GLU A 48 43.21 -6.25 23.84
CA GLU A 48 42.06 -7.06 23.40
C GLU A 48 41.02 -6.29 22.56
N LEU A 49 41.03 -4.96 22.63
CA LEU A 49 40.16 -4.06 21.89
C LEU A 49 40.80 -3.57 20.58
N LEU A 50 41.95 -4.11 20.17
CA LEU A 50 42.56 -3.82 18.88
C LEU A 50 42.01 -4.73 17.77
N PRO A 51 41.98 -4.25 16.51
CA PRO A 51 41.49 -5.04 15.39
C PRO A 51 42.21 -6.37 15.26
N LYS A 52 41.44 -7.46 15.19
CA LYS A 52 41.93 -8.81 14.94
C LYS A 52 41.81 -9.15 13.45
N GLU A 53 42.71 -10.00 12.94
CA GLU A 53 42.60 -10.52 11.58
C GLU A 53 41.27 -11.26 11.35
N GLY A 54 40.66 -11.06 10.19
CA GLY A 54 39.40 -11.70 9.81
C GLY A 54 38.15 -11.10 10.45
N ASN A 55 38.25 -10.04 11.26
CA ASN A 55 37.07 -9.37 11.79
C ASN A 55 36.26 -8.70 10.68
N LYS A 56 34.97 -9.01 10.62
CA LYS A 56 34.01 -8.43 9.67
C LYS A 56 33.20 -7.28 10.24
N ALA A 57 33.39 -6.91 11.52
CA ALA A 57 32.60 -5.87 12.18
C ALA A 57 33.33 -4.51 12.24
N LEU A 58 32.62 -3.43 11.92
CA LEU A 58 33.17 -2.06 11.90
C LEU A 58 33.18 -1.41 13.28
N LEU A 59 32.12 -1.57 14.07
CA LEU A 59 31.89 -0.83 15.32
C LEU A 59 32.49 -1.52 16.55
N THR A 60 33.06 -2.72 16.41
CA THR A 60 33.61 -3.50 17.53
C THR A 60 34.90 -2.89 18.11
N PHE A 61 35.68 -2.17 17.30
CA PHE A 61 37.02 -1.72 17.68
C PHE A 61 37.14 -0.18 17.68
N PRO A 62 37.85 0.43 18.65
CA PRO A 62 38.04 1.87 18.69
C PRO A 62 38.83 2.39 17.48
N PHE A 63 38.34 3.45 16.85
CA PHE A 63 38.94 4.04 15.65
C PHE A 63 40.17 4.93 15.93
N LEU A 64 40.27 5.54 17.11
CA LEU A 64 41.35 6.49 17.45
C LEU A 64 41.90 6.19 18.84
N HIS A 65 43.22 6.07 18.95
CA HIS A 65 43.88 5.78 20.22
C HIS A 65 44.56 7.03 20.80
N ILE A 66 44.12 7.48 21.99
CA ILE A 66 44.64 8.69 22.62
C ILE A 66 45.49 8.34 23.84
N TYR A 67 46.66 8.95 23.95
CA TYR A 67 47.53 8.89 25.13
C TYR A 67 47.51 10.23 25.88
N TRP A 68 47.08 10.22 27.13
CA TRP A 68 46.98 11.42 27.97
C TRP A 68 48.16 11.51 28.94
N THR A 69 48.79 12.67 29.05
CA THR A 69 49.89 12.91 30.01
C THR A 69 49.92 14.35 30.51
N GLU A 70 50.22 14.54 31.80
CA GLU A 70 50.49 15.84 32.44
C GLU A 70 52.01 16.03 32.71
N CYS A 71 52.88 15.31 31.98
CA CYS A 71 54.30 15.27 32.30
C CYS A 71 54.99 16.64 32.11
N CYS A 72 55.38 17.25 33.22
CA CYS A 72 56.08 18.54 33.26
C CYS A 72 57.53 18.44 33.78
N ASP A 73 57.99 17.24 34.16
CA ASP A 73 59.34 16.98 34.67
C ASP A 73 60.18 16.16 33.67
N THR A 74 61.40 16.64 33.38
CA THR A 74 62.30 16.00 32.40
C THR A 74 62.84 14.65 32.85
N GLU A 75 63.06 14.44 34.15
CA GLU A 75 63.56 13.17 34.67
C GLU A 75 62.44 12.14 34.72
N VAL A 76 61.21 12.53 35.09
CA VAL A 76 60.02 11.66 34.99
C VAL A 76 59.73 11.26 33.54
N TYR A 77 59.93 12.19 32.60
CA TYR A 77 59.82 11.88 31.17
C TYR A 77 60.80 10.77 30.75
N LYS A 78 62.09 10.92 31.08
CA LYS A 78 63.13 9.96 30.69
C LYS A 78 62.98 8.60 31.35
N THR A 79 62.51 8.55 32.60
CA THR A 79 62.49 7.33 33.41
C THR A 79 61.21 6.52 33.27
N THR A 80 60.08 7.15 32.94
CA THR A 80 58.77 6.46 32.93
C THR A 80 57.98 6.75 31.66
N VAL A 81 57.65 8.03 31.40
CA VAL A 81 56.68 8.38 30.35
C VAL A 81 57.17 8.00 28.94
N LYS A 82 58.48 8.15 28.66
CA LYS A 82 59.07 7.76 27.38
C LYS A 82 58.91 6.25 27.12
N ASP A 83 59.18 5.43 28.12
CA ASP A 83 59.07 3.97 28.00
C ASP A 83 57.61 3.54 27.84
N ASP A 84 56.67 4.17 28.55
CA ASP A 84 55.25 3.85 28.47
C ASP A 84 54.63 4.21 27.10
N ILE A 85 54.95 5.39 26.57
CA ILE A 85 54.52 5.78 25.21
C ILE A 85 55.14 4.84 24.17
N THR A 86 56.41 4.47 24.33
CA THR A 86 57.10 3.53 23.42
C THR A 86 56.41 2.17 23.41
N LYS A 87 56.12 1.60 24.59
CA LYS A 87 55.39 0.33 24.72
C LYS A 87 54.02 0.41 24.06
N TRP A 88 53.24 1.44 24.37
CA TRP A 88 51.91 1.66 23.79
C TRP A 88 51.95 1.75 22.25
N GLN A 89 52.85 2.54 21.68
CA GLN A 89 52.99 2.65 20.22
C GLN A 89 53.46 1.33 19.58
N ASN A 90 54.33 0.57 20.24
CA ASN A 90 54.76 -0.73 19.72
C ASN A 90 53.60 -1.74 19.67
N VAL A 91 52.71 -1.74 20.67
CA VAL A 91 51.48 -2.54 20.66
C VAL A 91 50.58 -2.11 19.50
N LEU A 92 50.35 -0.80 19.32
CA LEU A 92 49.54 -0.31 18.18
C LEU A 92 50.14 -0.72 16.82
N LYS A 93 51.46 -0.61 16.65
CA LYS A 93 52.16 -1.03 15.42
C LYS A 93 52.02 -2.53 15.17
N ALA A 94 52.10 -3.37 16.20
CA ALA A 94 51.95 -4.81 16.06
C ALA A 94 50.57 -5.22 15.53
N HIS A 95 49.53 -4.44 15.82
CA HIS A 95 48.15 -4.65 15.35
C HIS A 95 47.78 -3.79 14.13
N ASN A 96 48.76 -3.17 13.46
CA ASN A 96 48.55 -2.27 12.32
C ASN A 96 47.64 -1.06 12.60
N SER A 97 47.48 -0.66 13.87
CA SER A 97 46.76 0.54 14.28
C SER A 97 47.64 1.77 14.14
N VAL A 98 47.37 2.61 13.13
CA VAL A 98 48.17 3.80 12.81
C VAL A 98 47.54 5.11 13.26
N ASP A 99 46.30 5.07 13.75
CA ASP A 99 45.53 6.25 14.12
C ASP A 99 45.58 6.49 15.63
N TRP A 100 46.49 7.38 16.01
CA TRP A 100 46.73 7.74 17.40
C TRP A 100 46.92 9.25 17.60
N LEU A 101 46.86 9.69 18.86
CA LEU A 101 47.09 11.07 19.29
C LEU A 101 47.73 11.09 20.68
N ILE A 102 48.76 11.91 20.87
CA ILE A 102 49.33 12.21 22.20
C ILE A 102 48.81 13.57 22.63
N VAL A 103 48.24 13.64 23.84
CA VAL A 103 47.73 14.88 24.43
C VAL A 103 48.54 15.18 25.69
N VAL A 104 49.23 16.32 25.67
CA VAL A 104 50.04 16.81 26.78
C VAL A 104 49.30 17.97 27.44
N VAL A 105 48.91 17.82 28.70
CA VAL A 105 48.26 18.88 29.47
C VAL A 105 49.32 19.66 30.27
N GLU A 106 49.46 20.95 29.98
CA GLU A 106 50.31 21.87 30.74
C GLU A 106 49.54 22.45 31.93
N SER A 107 50.00 22.15 33.15
CA SER A 107 49.55 22.85 34.36
C SER A 107 50.54 23.98 34.75
N ASP A 108 50.03 25.20 34.97
CA ASP A 108 50.88 26.30 35.47
C ASP A 108 51.27 26.14 36.94
N ALA A 109 50.57 25.28 37.70
CA ALA A 109 50.83 25.11 39.14
C ALA A 109 52.25 24.56 39.41
N LYS A 110 52.87 23.91 38.41
CA LYS A 110 54.20 23.30 38.50
C LYS A 110 55.31 24.14 37.84
N LYS A 111 55.00 25.32 37.28
CA LYS A 111 55.99 26.28 36.72
C LYS A 111 56.64 27.20 37.77
N LYS A 112 56.59 26.86 39.07
CA LYS A 112 57.34 27.60 40.09
C LYS A 112 58.79 27.14 40.11
N ASN A 113 59.68 28.06 39.71
CA ASN A 113 61.13 28.06 39.83
C ASN A 113 61.91 27.43 38.66
N LYS A 114 62.34 28.26 37.70
CA LYS A 114 63.72 28.31 37.19
C LYS A 114 63.94 29.52 36.28
N THR A 115 64.71 30.49 36.78
CA THR A 115 65.48 31.43 35.97
C THR A 115 66.62 30.66 35.31
N ASN A 116 66.60 30.47 33.99
CA ASN A 116 67.75 29.95 33.24
C ASN A 116 67.79 30.51 31.82
N ILE A 117 68.98 31.01 31.43
CA ILE A 117 69.28 31.86 30.27
C ILE A 117 69.68 31.01 29.02
N LEU A 118 69.30 29.73 28.95
CA LEU A 118 69.58 28.86 27.79
C LEU A 118 68.28 28.22 27.27
N PRO A 119 68.05 28.16 25.94
CA PRO A 119 66.87 27.54 25.36
C PRO A 119 66.97 26.02 25.51
N ARG A 120 66.40 25.48 26.59
CA ARG A 120 66.19 24.02 26.72
C ARG A 120 64.95 23.67 25.90
N THR A 121 65.07 22.68 25.01
CA THR A 121 63.93 22.06 24.31
C THR A 121 62.87 21.64 25.33
N SER A 122 61.62 22.04 25.12
CA SER A 122 60.53 21.72 26.05
C SER A 122 60.27 20.20 26.08
N ILE A 123 59.57 19.71 27.11
CA ILE A 123 59.17 18.29 27.16
C ILE A 123 58.27 17.93 25.98
N VAL A 124 57.41 18.86 25.55
CA VAL A 124 56.59 18.73 24.34
C VAL A 124 57.47 18.54 23.11
N ASP A 125 58.54 19.33 22.96
CA ASP A 125 59.47 19.20 21.82
C ASP A 125 60.19 17.84 21.84
N LYS A 126 60.54 17.34 23.03
CA LYS A 126 61.11 15.99 23.20
C LYS A 126 60.11 14.90 22.80
N ILE A 127 58.87 14.98 23.26
CA ILE A 127 57.80 14.04 22.88
C ILE A 127 57.58 14.06 21.36
N ARG A 128 57.51 15.25 20.75
CA ARG A 128 57.37 15.39 19.30
C ARG A 128 58.54 14.76 18.55
N ASN A 129 59.77 15.04 18.96
CA ASN A 129 60.97 14.49 18.32
C ASN A 129 61.09 12.97 18.50
N ASP A 130 60.72 12.45 19.68
CA ASP A 130 60.83 11.03 20.01
C ASP A 130 59.72 10.19 19.34
N PHE A 131 58.49 10.71 19.21
CA PHE A 131 57.31 9.90 18.84
C PHE A 131 56.55 10.37 17.60
N CYS A 132 56.60 11.66 17.27
CA CYS A 132 55.79 12.21 16.18
C CYS A 132 56.53 12.27 14.85
N ASN A 133 57.86 12.20 14.82
CA ASN A 133 58.65 12.32 13.60
C ASN A 133 58.17 13.53 12.75
N LYS A 134 57.79 13.32 11.49
CA LYS A 134 57.23 14.34 10.57
C LYS A 134 55.74 14.67 10.83
N GLN A 135 55.07 13.97 11.73
CA GLN A 135 53.65 14.13 12.08
C GLN A 135 53.50 14.90 13.40
N SER A 136 54.10 16.10 13.49
CA SER A 136 54.08 16.92 14.72
C SER A 136 52.66 17.27 15.19
N ASP A 137 51.69 17.20 14.28
CA ASP A 137 50.26 17.38 14.51
C ASP A 137 49.59 16.24 15.29
N ARG A 138 50.29 15.11 15.50
CA ARG A 138 49.86 13.98 16.35
C ARG A 138 50.21 14.19 17.84
N CYS A 139 50.83 15.32 18.21
CA CYS A 139 51.04 15.72 19.60
C CYS A 139 50.43 17.10 19.86
N VAL A 140 49.30 17.11 20.58
CA VAL A 140 48.56 18.32 20.95
C VAL A 140 48.89 18.72 22.38
N VAL A 141 49.05 20.03 22.59
CA VAL A 141 49.28 20.61 23.91
C VAL A 141 48.01 21.33 24.34
N LEU A 142 47.49 20.96 25.51
CA LEU A 142 46.37 21.62 26.16
C LEU A 142 46.90 22.49 27.28
N SER A 143 46.53 23.77 27.31
CA SER A 143 46.69 24.57 28.52
C SER A 143 45.61 24.13 29.50
N ASP A 144 45.91 24.06 30.80
CA ASP A 144 45.03 23.57 31.88
C ASP A 144 43.52 23.79 31.59
N PRO A 145 42.82 22.75 31.08
CA PRO A 145 41.45 22.89 30.55
C PRO A 145 40.43 23.24 31.64
N LEU A 146 40.79 23.03 32.91
CA LEU A 146 39.93 23.30 34.06
C LEU A 146 40.02 24.76 34.52
N LYS A 147 40.98 25.54 34.00
CA LYS A 147 41.06 26.98 34.24
C LYS A 147 40.23 27.76 33.24
N ASP A 148 39.38 28.65 33.76
CA ASP A 148 38.63 29.59 32.92
C ASP A 148 39.52 30.76 32.49
N SER A 149 40.30 30.54 31.42
CA SER A 149 41.17 31.55 30.80
C SER A 149 41.06 31.48 29.28
N SER A 150 41.29 32.61 28.60
CA SER A 150 41.24 32.69 27.13
C SER A 150 42.18 31.68 26.47
N ARG A 151 43.40 31.54 27.01
CA ARG A 151 44.41 30.57 26.52
C ARG A 151 43.95 29.12 26.68
N SER A 152 43.28 28.79 27.79
CA SER A 152 42.72 27.45 28.01
C SER A 152 41.62 27.15 26.99
N GLN A 153 40.65 28.05 26.84
CA GLN A 153 39.54 27.92 25.89
C GLN A 153 40.03 27.80 24.44
N GLU A 154 41.00 28.61 24.02
CA GLU A 154 41.58 28.55 22.68
C GLU A 154 42.28 27.21 22.43
N SER A 155 43.11 26.75 23.38
CA SER A 155 43.80 25.46 23.26
C SER A 155 42.83 24.27 23.23
N TRP A 156 41.73 24.36 23.99
CA TRP A 156 40.67 23.36 24.02
C TRP A 156 39.89 23.30 22.71
N ASN A 157 39.51 24.44 22.14
CA ASN A 157 38.82 24.50 20.84
C ASN A 157 39.72 23.98 19.70
N ALA A 158 41.01 24.31 19.72
CA ALA A 158 41.98 23.78 18.77
C ALA A 158 42.13 22.25 18.90
N PHE A 159 42.16 21.73 20.13
CA PHE A 159 42.16 20.30 20.39
C PHE A 159 40.88 19.62 19.89
N LEU A 160 39.69 20.16 20.18
CA LEU A 160 38.43 19.61 19.71
C LEU A 160 38.39 19.55 18.17
N THR A 161 38.80 20.62 17.50
CA THR A 161 38.92 20.66 16.03
C THR A 161 39.85 19.56 15.52
N LYS A 162 41.02 19.39 16.15
CA LYS A 162 41.99 18.37 15.77
C LYS A 162 41.48 16.95 16.04
N LEU A 163 40.83 16.74 17.18
CA LEU A 163 40.24 15.47 17.58
C LEU A 163 39.14 15.06 16.60
N ARG A 164 38.21 15.97 16.28
CA ARG A 164 37.17 15.74 15.26
C ARG A 164 37.78 15.37 13.91
N THR A 165 38.81 16.10 13.48
CA THR A 165 39.51 15.82 12.22
C THR A 165 40.14 14.43 12.20
N LEU A 166 40.92 14.07 13.23
CA LEU A 166 41.60 12.78 13.29
C LEU A 166 40.61 11.61 13.44
N LEU A 167 39.56 11.79 14.23
CA LEU A 167 38.49 10.81 14.40
C LEU A 167 37.79 10.56 13.06
N LEU A 168 37.40 11.63 12.35
CA LEU A 168 36.73 11.53 11.06
C LEU A 168 37.62 10.91 9.98
N MET A 169 38.91 11.26 9.96
CA MET A 169 39.88 10.65 9.04
C MET A 169 40.03 9.15 9.28
N SER A 170 40.22 8.74 10.54
CA SER A 170 40.33 7.32 10.89
C SER A 170 39.05 6.56 10.57
N PHE A 171 37.91 7.11 10.95
CA PHE A 171 36.60 6.54 10.68
C PHE A 171 36.36 6.37 9.18
N THR A 172 36.62 7.40 8.36
CA THR A 172 36.41 7.35 6.90
C THR A 172 37.28 6.29 6.23
N LYS A 173 38.54 6.14 6.69
CA LYS A 173 39.45 5.10 6.19
C LYS A 173 38.93 3.69 6.52
N ASN A 174 38.52 3.45 7.77
CA ASN A 174 38.02 2.16 8.20
C ASN A 174 36.69 1.81 7.54
N LEU A 175 35.79 2.78 7.40
CA LEU A 175 34.53 2.61 6.66
C LEU A 175 34.80 2.26 5.19
N GLY A 176 35.73 2.94 4.52
CA GLY A 176 36.06 2.65 3.13
C GLY A 176 36.55 1.21 2.93
N LYS A 177 37.43 0.73 3.81
CA LYS A 177 37.86 -0.68 3.81
C LYS A 177 36.69 -1.63 4.03
N PHE A 178 35.85 -1.35 5.02
CA PHE A 178 34.67 -2.16 5.33
C PHE A 178 33.70 -2.26 4.15
N GLU A 179 33.43 -1.16 3.45
CA GLU A 179 32.57 -1.14 2.27
C GLU A 179 33.15 -1.93 1.08
N ASP A 180 34.47 -1.89 0.90
CA ASP A 180 35.14 -2.67 -0.14
C ASP A 180 35.14 -4.18 0.18
N ASP A 181 35.33 -4.55 1.46
CA ASP A 181 35.21 -5.94 1.94
C ASP A 181 33.76 -6.45 1.79
N MET A 182 32.75 -5.64 2.14
CA MET A 182 31.33 -5.93 1.94
C MET A 182 30.98 -6.10 0.46
N ARG A 183 31.52 -5.24 -0.43
CA ARG A 183 31.31 -5.36 -1.89
C ARG A 183 31.86 -6.67 -2.41
N THR A 184 33.07 -7.04 -1.99
CA THR A 184 33.70 -8.32 -2.33
C THR A 184 32.84 -9.49 -1.86
N LEU A 185 32.27 -9.41 -0.65
CA LEU A 185 31.33 -10.43 -0.15
C LEU A 185 30.05 -10.53 -0.99
N ARG A 186 29.52 -9.41 -1.48
CA ARG A 186 28.33 -9.36 -2.34
C ARG A 186 28.57 -9.90 -3.76
N GLU A 187 29.77 -9.71 -4.29
CA GLU A 187 30.16 -10.22 -5.61
C GLU A 187 30.17 -11.76 -5.63
N LYS A 188 30.51 -12.37 -4.49
CA LYS A 188 30.50 -13.83 -4.29
C LYS A 188 29.12 -14.45 -4.06
N ARG A 189 28.03 -13.68 -4.22
CA ARG A 189 26.67 -14.14 -3.89
C ARG A 189 26.18 -15.36 -4.68
N THR A 190 26.78 -15.61 -5.85
CA THR A 190 26.48 -16.78 -6.69
C THR A 190 27.36 -17.99 -6.37
N GLU A 191 28.35 -17.85 -5.49
CA GLU A 191 29.27 -18.93 -5.13
C GLU A 191 28.62 -19.90 -4.13
N ALA A 192 28.98 -21.18 -4.23
CA ALA A 192 28.54 -22.19 -3.27
C ALA A 192 29.11 -21.88 -1.87
N GLY A 193 28.24 -21.88 -0.85
CA GLY A 193 28.61 -21.57 0.53
C GLY A 193 28.43 -20.10 0.92
N TRP A 194 28.01 -19.24 0.00
CA TRP A 194 27.57 -17.88 0.38
C TRP A 194 26.29 -17.94 1.23
N SER A 195 26.23 -17.10 2.26
CA SER A 195 25.09 -17.00 3.16
C SER A 195 24.52 -15.58 3.16
N PHE A 196 23.22 -15.48 2.86
CA PHE A 196 22.50 -14.22 2.96
C PHE A 196 22.54 -13.67 4.39
N CYS A 197 22.36 -14.50 5.42
CA CYS A 197 22.40 -14.06 6.81
C CYS A 197 23.77 -13.47 7.18
N GLU A 198 24.89 -14.06 6.72
CA GLU A 198 26.21 -13.48 6.97
C GLU A 198 26.37 -12.11 6.30
N TYR A 199 25.95 -12.00 5.03
CA TYR A 199 26.00 -10.74 4.30
C TYR A 199 25.07 -9.69 4.92
N PHE A 200 23.89 -10.09 5.36
CA PHE A 200 22.92 -9.27 6.06
C PHE A 200 23.54 -8.62 7.30
N MET A 201 24.25 -9.37 8.14
CA MET A 201 24.86 -8.82 9.36
C MET A 201 25.89 -7.72 9.04
N VAL A 202 26.67 -7.89 7.96
CA VAL A 202 27.66 -6.90 7.52
C VAL A 202 26.97 -5.65 6.94
N GLN A 203 26.00 -5.82 6.05
CA GLN A 203 25.30 -4.67 5.45
C GLN A 203 24.42 -3.92 6.46
N GLU A 204 23.84 -4.63 7.43
CA GLU A 204 23.11 -3.99 8.52
C GLU A 204 24.04 -3.14 9.39
N GLU A 205 25.25 -3.61 9.68
CA GLU A 205 26.19 -2.83 10.47
C GLU A 205 26.55 -1.51 9.78
N LEU A 206 26.65 -1.52 8.44
CA LEU A 206 26.76 -0.29 7.66
C LEU A 206 25.55 0.64 7.85
N ALA A 207 24.34 0.07 7.89
CA ALA A 207 23.12 0.83 8.15
C ALA A 207 23.12 1.48 9.53
N PHE A 208 23.54 0.76 10.57
CA PHE A 208 23.70 1.31 11.92
C PHE A 208 24.73 2.44 11.96
N VAL A 209 25.84 2.30 11.24
CA VAL A 209 26.85 3.35 11.15
C VAL A 209 26.27 4.62 10.52
N PHE A 210 25.49 4.49 9.44
CA PHE A 210 24.82 5.64 8.84
C PHE A 210 23.76 6.25 9.76
N GLU A 211 22.99 5.43 10.48
CA GLU A 211 22.02 5.91 11.48
C GLU A 211 22.71 6.67 12.62
N MET A 212 23.84 6.17 13.13
CA MET A 212 24.66 6.85 14.16
C MET A 212 25.17 8.22 13.67
N LEU A 213 25.46 8.36 12.38
CA LEU A 213 25.83 9.62 11.74
C LEU A 213 24.62 10.48 11.33
N GLN A 214 23.42 10.07 11.73
CA GLN A 214 22.13 10.68 11.38
C GLN A 214 21.91 10.78 9.86
N GLN A 215 22.55 9.89 9.10
CA GLN A 215 22.37 9.73 7.66
C GLN A 215 21.26 8.72 7.39
N PHE A 216 20.04 9.05 7.83
CA PHE A 216 18.90 8.14 7.79
C PHE A 216 18.55 7.69 6.36
N GLU A 217 18.76 8.54 5.34
CA GLU A 217 18.61 8.15 3.93
C GLU A 217 19.60 7.05 3.52
N ASP A 218 20.88 7.21 3.86
CA ASP A 218 21.91 6.23 3.49
C ASP A 218 21.68 4.90 4.24
N ALA A 219 21.21 4.98 5.50
CA ALA A 219 20.82 3.83 6.30
C ALA A 219 19.60 3.11 5.71
N LEU A 220 18.58 3.85 5.28
CA LEU A 220 17.35 3.31 4.70
C LEU A 220 17.66 2.55 3.41
N VAL A 221 18.53 3.09 2.56
CA VAL A 221 19.00 2.43 1.34
C VAL A 221 19.62 1.05 1.63
N GLN A 222 20.35 0.88 2.75
CA GLN A 222 20.93 -0.43 3.08
C GLN A 222 19.85 -1.49 3.36
N TYR A 223 18.80 -1.12 4.08
CA TYR A 223 17.68 -2.03 4.34
C TYR A 223 16.85 -2.29 3.08
N ASP A 224 16.64 -1.28 2.23
CA ASP A 224 15.96 -1.42 0.94
C ASP A 224 16.72 -2.35 -0.01
N GLU A 225 18.06 -2.27 -0.04
CA GLU A 225 18.90 -3.18 -0.82
C GLU A 225 18.86 -4.62 -0.30
N LEU A 226 18.84 -4.82 1.02
CA LEU A 226 18.69 -6.14 1.63
C LEU A 226 17.33 -6.76 1.31
N ASP A 227 16.26 -5.97 1.41
CA ASP A 227 14.89 -6.39 1.11
C ASP A 227 14.74 -6.77 -0.37
N ALA A 228 15.25 -5.93 -1.28
CA ALA A 228 15.24 -6.19 -2.71
C ALA A 228 16.09 -7.41 -3.11
N LEU A 229 17.28 -7.57 -2.52
CA LEU A 229 18.15 -8.72 -2.75
C LEU A 229 17.46 -10.02 -2.33
N PHE A 230 16.84 -10.03 -1.15
CA PHE A 230 16.12 -11.21 -0.68
C PHE A 230 14.91 -11.54 -1.59
N SER A 231 14.10 -10.55 -1.94
CA SER A 231 12.97 -10.72 -2.87
C SER A 231 13.41 -11.31 -4.21
N GLN A 232 14.56 -10.87 -4.74
CA GLN A 232 15.12 -11.42 -5.98
C GLN A 232 15.41 -12.92 -5.87
N TYR A 233 15.97 -13.38 -4.74
CA TYR A 233 16.22 -14.80 -4.51
C TYR A 233 14.93 -15.61 -4.36
N VAL A 234 13.90 -15.07 -3.71
CA VAL A 234 12.60 -15.74 -3.59
C VAL A 234 11.97 -15.97 -4.97
N VAL A 235 11.99 -14.95 -5.84
CA VAL A 235 11.47 -15.06 -7.21
C VAL A 235 12.28 -16.07 -8.04
N ASN A 236 13.61 -16.04 -7.95
CA ASN A 236 14.48 -16.98 -8.69
C ASN A 236 14.33 -18.42 -8.20
N PHE A 237 14.14 -18.63 -6.90
CA PHE A 237 13.87 -19.95 -6.34
C PHE A 237 12.57 -20.53 -6.90
N GLY A 238 11.50 -19.73 -6.98
CA GLY A 238 10.25 -20.12 -7.63
C GLY A 238 10.40 -20.49 -9.12
N ALA A 239 11.49 -20.05 -9.77
CA ALA A 239 11.82 -20.40 -11.15
C ALA A 239 12.77 -21.61 -11.29
N GLY A 240 13.18 -22.25 -10.18
CA GLY A 240 13.99 -23.48 -10.17
C GLY A 240 15.50 -23.30 -9.98
N ASP A 241 15.99 -22.08 -9.74
CA ASP A 241 17.41 -21.75 -9.51
C ASP A 241 17.63 -21.44 -8.01
N GLY A 242 17.56 -22.48 -7.18
CA GLY A 242 17.47 -22.32 -5.73
C GLY A 242 18.82 -22.21 -5.02
N ALA A 243 19.05 -21.11 -4.30
CA ALA A 243 20.16 -21.03 -3.35
C ALA A 243 19.85 -21.85 -2.09
N ASN A 244 20.72 -22.80 -1.73
CA ASN A 244 20.48 -23.74 -0.62
C ASN A 244 20.14 -23.07 0.71
N TRP A 245 20.70 -21.88 0.98
CA TRP A 245 20.44 -21.13 2.21
C TRP A 245 18.99 -20.61 2.31
N LEU A 246 18.25 -20.50 1.20
CA LEU A 246 16.86 -20.00 1.26
C LEU A 246 15.92 -21.00 1.94
N THR A 247 16.28 -22.28 1.95
CA THR A 247 15.50 -23.34 2.60
C THR A 247 15.32 -23.12 4.12
N PHE A 248 16.21 -22.35 4.76
CA PHE A 248 16.07 -21.96 6.16
C PHE A 248 14.84 -21.06 6.40
N PHE A 249 14.46 -20.25 5.42
CA PHE A 249 13.28 -19.38 5.51
C PHE A 249 11.98 -20.09 5.12
N CYS A 250 12.07 -21.31 4.56
CA CYS A 250 10.93 -22.10 4.09
C CYS A 250 10.32 -22.99 5.18
N GLN A 251 10.71 -22.81 6.44
CA GLN A 251 10.17 -23.59 7.56
C GLN A 251 8.68 -23.30 7.79
N PRO A 252 7.89 -24.30 8.23
CA PRO A 252 6.47 -24.11 8.50
C PRO A 252 6.21 -22.96 9.47
N VAL A 253 5.19 -22.15 9.18
CA VAL A 253 4.80 -21.03 10.05
C VAL A 253 4.14 -21.58 11.31
N ARG A 254 4.82 -21.42 12.46
CA ARG A 254 4.33 -21.86 13.78
C ARG A 254 3.85 -20.72 14.68
N SER A 255 4.21 -19.49 14.34
CA SER A 255 3.77 -18.28 15.03
C SER A 255 3.48 -17.18 14.02
N TRP A 256 2.45 -16.39 14.27
CA TRP A 256 1.99 -15.30 13.39
C TRP A 256 1.72 -14.03 14.19
N ASN A 257 2.65 -13.70 15.08
CA ASN A 257 2.72 -12.37 15.69
C ASN A 257 2.79 -11.32 14.58
N GLY A 258 1.91 -10.31 14.65
CA GLY A 258 1.98 -9.17 13.73
C GLY A 258 3.29 -8.38 13.86
N LEU A 259 3.43 -7.36 13.00
CA LEU A 259 4.54 -6.40 13.08
C LEU A 259 4.64 -5.77 14.49
N ILE A 260 5.85 -5.33 14.83
CA ILE A 260 6.15 -4.58 16.07
C ILE A 260 6.99 -3.38 15.66
N LEU A 261 6.42 -2.18 15.73
CA LEU A 261 7.05 -0.96 15.22
C LEU A 261 7.41 0.04 16.31
N ARG A 262 7.16 -0.33 17.57
CA ARG A 262 7.52 0.46 18.76
C ARG A 262 8.95 0.23 19.21
N LYS A 263 9.56 -0.92 18.86
CA LYS A 263 10.98 -1.19 19.10
C LYS A 263 11.79 -0.64 17.93
N PRO A 264 12.74 0.29 18.15
CA PRO A 264 13.63 0.74 17.09
C PRO A 264 14.46 -0.41 16.51
N ILE A 265 14.92 -1.35 17.36
CA ILE A 265 15.68 -2.53 16.96
C ILE A 265 15.12 -3.75 17.72
N ASP A 266 14.65 -4.75 16.99
CA ASP A 266 14.17 -6.01 17.57
C ASP A 266 15.33 -7.02 17.67
N MET A 267 16.03 -7.00 18.80
CA MET A 267 17.22 -7.84 19.03
C MET A 267 16.91 -9.35 19.00
N GLU A 268 15.70 -9.77 19.36
CA GLU A 268 15.30 -11.18 19.33
C GLU A 268 15.25 -11.69 17.88
N LYS A 269 14.58 -10.95 16.98
CA LYS A 269 14.55 -11.31 15.55
C LYS A 269 15.92 -11.23 14.92
N ARG A 270 16.72 -10.23 15.31
CA ARG A 270 18.10 -10.09 14.83
C ARG A 270 18.96 -11.31 15.18
N GLU A 271 18.84 -11.80 16.41
CA GLU A 271 19.54 -13.02 16.86
C GLU A 271 19.09 -14.26 16.06
N LEU A 272 17.79 -14.40 15.80
CA LEU A 272 17.28 -15.48 14.93
C LEU A 272 17.84 -15.40 13.51
N ILE A 273 17.96 -14.20 12.92
CA ILE A 273 18.56 -14.02 11.59
C ILE A 273 20.04 -14.42 11.62
N GLN A 274 20.78 -13.97 12.64
CA GLN A 274 22.19 -14.27 12.83
C GLN A 274 22.45 -15.77 12.96
N ASN A 275 21.60 -16.48 13.71
CA ASN A 275 21.70 -17.92 13.96
C ASN A 275 21.11 -18.78 12.83
N GLN A 276 20.56 -18.17 11.77
CA GLN A 276 19.88 -18.87 10.65
C GLN A 276 18.62 -19.65 11.09
N GLU A 277 17.93 -19.14 12.11
CA GLU A 277 16.71 -19.73 12.68
C GLU A 277 15.45 -18.90 12.40
N ALA A 278 15.61 -17.71 11.78
CA ALA A 278 14.50 -16.82 11.45
C ALA A 278 13.58 -17.40 10.36
N THR A 279 12.27 -17.26 10.55
CA THR A 279 11.30 -17.52 9.48
C THR A 279 11.28 -16.37 8.46
N LEU A 280 10.66 -16.59 7.29
CA LEU A 280 10.44 -15.50 6.32
C LEU A 280 9.69 -14.31 6.97
N LEU A 281 8.67 -14.58 7.78
CA LEU A 281 7.92 -13.53 8.47
C LEU A 281 8.79 -12.76 9.47
N ASP A 282 9.73 -13.42 10.16
CA ASP A 282 10.66 -12.76 11.08
C ASP A 282 11.60 -11.81 10.34
N LEU A 283 12.23 -12.28 9.27
CA LEU A 283 13.12 -11.45 8.46
C LEU A 283 12.39 -10.22 7.88
N ARG A 284 11.22 -10.43 7.26
CA ARG A 284 10.42 -9.36 6.66
C ARG A 284 9.93 -8.36 7.71
N SER A 285 9.49 -8.86 8.87
CA SER A 285 9.07 -8.01 9.99
C SER A 285 10.24 -7.18 10.53
N TYR A 286 11.43 -7.78 10.63
CA TYR A 286 12.62 -7.09 11.08
C TYR A 286 13.03 -5.98 10.12
N LEU A 287 13.24 -6.30 8.84
CA LEU A 287 13.60 -5.33 7.79
C LEU A 287 12.62 -4.15 7.78
N PHE A 288 11.31 -4.44 7.76
CA PHE A 288 10.30 -3.41 7.74
C PHE A 288 10.27 -2.56 9.02
N SER A 289 10.49 -3.15 10.20
CA SER A 289 10.58 -2.36 11.45
C SER A 289 11.72 -1.33 11.41
N ARG A 290 12.85 -1.70 10.78
CA ARG A 290 14.01 -0.81 10.61
C ARG A 290 13.74 0.27 9.58
N GLN A 291 13.17 -0.07 8.43
CA GLN A 291 12.70 0.90 7.42
C GLN A 291 11.70 1.89 8.03
N CYS A 292 10.71 1.40 8.78
CA CYS A 292 9.71 2.22 9.46
C CYS A 292 10.36 3.22 10.43
N THR A 293 11.29 2.76 11.26
CA THR A 293 12.01 3.62 12.22
C THR A 293 12.75 4.76 11.49
N LEU A 294 13.48 4.43 10.42
CA LEU A 294 14.24 5.41 9.63
C LEU A 294 13.33 6.39 8.89
N LEU A 295 12.22 5.91 8.31
CA LEU A 295 11.23 6.78 7.65
C LEU A 295 10.58 7.76 8.62
N ILE A 296 10.36 7.36 9.87
CA ILE A 296 9.85 8.24 10.91
C ILE A 296 10.90 9.30 11.28
N PHE A 297 12.18 8.94 11.40
CA PHE A 297 13.26 9.92 11.56
C PHE A 297 13.38 10.89 10.39
N LEU A 298 13.09 10.43 9.17
CA LEU A 298 13.02 11.25 7.95
C LEU A 298 11.74 12.08 7.83
N GLN A 299 10.81 11.99 8.79
CA GLN A 299 9.50 12.68 8.76
C GLN A 299 8.65 12.29 7.53
N ARG A 300 8.71 11.01 7.12
CA ARG A 300 7.93 10.43 6.00
C ARG A 300 6.99 9.30 6.46
N PRO A 301 6.07 9.53 7.41
CA PRO A 301 5.17 8.50 7.92
C PRO A 301 4.17 7.99 6.86
N TRP A 302 3.84 8.81 5.85
CA TRP A 302 2.99 8.39 4.72
C TRP A 302 3.62 7.24 3.92
N GLU A 303 4.95 7.25 3.79
CA GLU A 303 5.69 6.24 3.04
C GLU A 303 5.69 4.89 3.78
N VAL A 304 5.64 4.92 5.12
CA VAL A 304 5.44 3.71 5.94
C VAL A 304 4.13 3.03 5.60
N SER A 305 3.03 3.78 5.46
CA SER A 305 1.72 3.18 5.10
C SER A 305 1.74 2.51 3.74
N GLN A 306 2.34 3.19 2.75
CA GLN A 306 2.43 2.69 1.39
C GLN A 306 3.27 1.41 1.32
N ARG A 307 4.48 1.45 1.90
CA ARG A 307 5.39 0.30 1.92
C ARG A 307 4.84 -0.87 2.75
N ALA A 308 4.09 -0.60 3.82
CA ALA A 308 3.44 -1.64 4.61
C ALA A 308 2.46 -2.45 3.75
N LEU A 309 1.59 -1.79 2.97
CA LEU A 309 0.61 -2.50 2.17
C LEU A 309 1.26 -3.43 1.14
N GLU A 310 2.32 -2.93 0.48
CA GLU A 310 3.11 -3.70 -0.47
C GLU A 310 3.81 -4.89 0.20
N LEU A 311 4.49 -4.67 1.34
CA LEU A 311 5.12 -5.73 2.13
C LEU A 311 4.14 -6.84 2.47
N LEU A 312 2.96 -6.49 3.00
CA LEU A 312 1.98 -7.47 3.47
C LEU A 312 1.47 -8.34 2.32
N HIS A 313 1.19 -7.74 1.16
CA HIS A 313 0.81 -8.50 -0.03
C HIS A 313 1.97 -9.37 -0.54
N ASN A 314 3.18 -8.83 -0.61
CA ASN A 314 4.35 -9.56 -1.09
C ASN A 314 4.66 -10.76 -0.20
N CYS A 315 4.66 -10.61 1.13
CA CYS A 315 4.90 -11.72 2.07
C CYS A 315 3.90 -12.87 1.87
N VAL A 316 2.63 -12.56 1.64
CA VAL A 316 1.60 -13.59 1.38
C VAL A 316 1.87 -14.33 0.06
N GLN A 317 2.38 -13.65 -0.97
CA GLN A 317 2.75 -14.31 -2.23
C GLN A 317 4.06 -15.08 -2.13
N GLU A 318 5.05 -14.54 -1.43
CA GLU A 318 6.36 -15.18 -1.24
C GLU A 318 6.23 -16.50 -0.49
N LEU A 319 5.43 -16.56 0.58
CA LEU A 319 5.15 -17.82 1.28
C LEU A 319 4.50 -18.87 0.37
N LYS A 320 3.67 -18.45 -0.59
CA LYS A 320 3.09 -19.37 -1.59
C LYS A 320 4.12 -19.82 -2.61
N LEU A 321 4.95 -18.91 -3.12
CA LEU A 321 6.02 -19.21 -4.08
C LEU A 321 7.06 -20.17 -3.51
N LEU A 322 7.35 -20.04 -2.21
CA LEU A 322 8.27 -20.92 -1.49
C LEU A 322 7.60 -22.20 -0.95
N GLU A 323 6.31 -22.40 -1.23
CA GLU A 323 5.52 -23.55 -0.78
C GLU A 323 5.58 -23.78 0.75
N VAL A 324 5.64 -22.69 1.52
CA VAL A 324 5.73 -22.77 2.98
C VAL A 324 4.39 -23.23 3.56
N SER A 325 4.43 -24.25 4.42
CA SER A 325 3.25 -24.71 5.14
C SER A 325 2.76 -23.65 6.13
N VAL A 326 1.52 -23.19 5.94
CA VAL A 326 0.88 -22.16 6.75
C VAL A 326 -0.47 -22.68 7.28
N PRO A 327 -0.73 -22.64 8.60
CA PRO A 327 -2.03 -23.00 9.14
C PRO A 327 -3.17 -22.10 8.61
N PRO A 328 -4.37 -22.65 8.32
CA PRO A 328 -5.51 -21.86 7.85
C PRO A 328 -5.81 -20.68 8.77
N GLY A 329 -5.91 -19.47 8.22
CA GLY A 329 -6.17 -18.22 8.95
C GLY A 329 -4.95 -17.58 9.63
N ALA A 330 -3.81 -18.27 9.75
CA ALA A 330 -2.61 -17.71 10.39
C ALA A 330 -2.12 -16.43 9.70
N LEU A 331 -2.07 -16.42 8.36
CA LEU A 331 -1.70 -15.22 7.62
C LEU A 331 -2.75 -14.12 7.69
N ASP A 332 -4.04 -14.46 7.77
CA ASP A 332 -5.06 -13.44 7.95
C ASP A 332 -4.93 -12.76 9.31
N CYS A 333 -4.58 -13.50 10.37
CA CYS A 333 -4.21 -12.93 11.66
C CYS A 333 -2.96 -12.04 11.56
N TRP A 334 -1.88 -12.54 10.93
CA TRP A 334 -0.63 -11.79 10.79
C TRP A 334 -0.85 -10.46 10.07
N VAL A 335 -1.55 -10.47 8.93
CA VAL A 335 -1.85 -9.28 8.14
C VAL A 335 -2.75 -8.32 8.92
N PHE A 336 -3.82 -8.82 9.55
CA PHE A 336 -4.72 -7.98 10.34
C PHE A 336 -3.98 -7.24 11.46
N LEU A 337 -3.17 -7.97 12.24
CA LEU A 337 -2.39 -7.39 13.34
C LEU A 337 -1.37 -6.37 12.82
N SER A 338 -0.72 -6.68 11.71
CA SER A 338 0.29 -5.82 11.09
C SER A 338 -0.30 -4.53 10.54
N CYS A 339 -1.46 -4.58 9.87
CA CYS A 339 -2.19 -3.39 9.44
C CYS A 339 -2.50 -2.47 10.64
N LEU A 340 -3.03 -3.04 11.72
CA LEU A 340 -3.39 -2.26 12.90
C LEU A 340 -2.16 -1.68 13.62
N GLU A 341 -1.06 -2.42 13.73
CA GLU A 341 0.19 -1.90 14.31
C GLU A 341 0.72 -0.70 13.50
N VAL A 342 0.74 -0.80 12.16
CA VAL A 342 1.18 0.31 11.28
C VAL A 342 0.28 1.53 11.48
N LEU A 343 -1.04 1.35 11.45
CA LEU A 343 -2.00 2.44 11.64
C LEU A 343 -1.81 3.11 13.01
N GLN A 344 -1.70 2.34 14.09
CA GLN A 344 -1.44 2.87 15.43
C GLN A 344 -0.09 3.57 15.54
N ARG A 345 0.95 3.05 14.87
CA ARG A 345 2.28 3.66 14.91
C ARG A 345 2.29 5.03 14.25
N ILE A 346 1.53 5.19 13.16
CA ILE A 346 1.37 6.44 12.42
C ILE A 346 0.50 7.43 13.19
N GLU A 347 -0.63 6.98 13.74
CA GLU A 347 -1.46 7.79 14.65
C GLU A 347 -0.65 8.34 15.84
N GLY A 348 0.29 7.54 16.36
CA GLY A 348 1.15 7.94 17.47
C GLY A 348 2.27 8.93 17.13
N CYS A 349 2.62 9.15 15.85
CA CYS A 349 3.68 10.09 15.45
C CYS A 349 3.23 11.24 14.57
N CYS A 350 1.98 11.25 14.12
CA CYS A 350 1.41 12.30 13.27
C CYS A 350 0.36 13.10 14.04
N ASP A 351 0.23 14.38 13.70
CA ASP A 351 -0.95 15.15 14.13
C ASP A 351 -2.19 14.81 13.29
N ARG A 352 -3.36 15.29 13.71
CA ARG A 352 -4.63 15.00 13.03
C ARG A 352 -4.65 15.53 11.59
N ALA A 353 -4.05 16.69 11.33
CA ALA A 353 -4.03 17.28 10.00
C ALA A 353 -3.16 16.46 9.02
N GLN A 354 -2.02 15.95 9.48
CA GLN A 354 -1.15 15.05 8.74
C GLN A 354 -1.84 13.71 8.46
N ILE A 355 -2.59 13.17 9.42
CA ILE A 355 -3.37 11.93 9.21
C ILE A 355 -4.44 12.16 8.14
N ASP A 356 -5.22 13.24 8.26
CA ASP A 356 -6.29 13.58 7.33
C ASP A 356 -5.77 13.83 5.90
N ALA A 357 -4.61 14.46 5.77
CA ALA A 357 -3.95 14.68 4.47
C ALA A 357 -3.45 13.37 3.83
N ASN A 358 -3.14 12.35 4.63
CA ASN A 358 -2.53 11.09 4.19
C ASN A 358 -3.52 9.90 4.18
N VAL A 359 -4.83 10.14 4.31
CA VAL A 359 -5.88 9.10 4.26
C VAL A 359 -5.78 8.23 3.01
N SER A 360 -5.35 8.80 1.88
CA SER A 360 -5.12 8.08 0.62
C SER A 360 -4.09 6.95 0.76
N HIS A 361 -3.13 7.08 1.66
CA HIS A 361 -2.06 6.10 1.91
C HIS A 361 -2.46 5.07 2.99
N THR A 362 -3.30 5.44 3.95
CA THR A 362 -3.71 4.55 5.06
C THR A 362 -4.95 3.72 4.75
N VAL A 363 -5.86 4.19 3.89
CA VAL A 363 -7.13 3.50 3.61
C VAL A 363 -6.95 2.09 3.05
N GLY A 364 -5.85 1.83 2.34
CA GLY A 364 -5.51 0.49 1.84
C GLY A 364 -5.29 -0.51 2.97
N LEU A 365 -4.61 -0.08 4.06
CA LEU A 365 -4.40 -0.91 5.25
C LEU A 365 -5.71 -1.17 6.01
N TRP A 366 -6.58 -0.16 6.12
CA TRP A 366 -7.92 -0.32 6.70
C TRP A 366 -8.78 -1.31 5.91
N SER A 367 -8.79 -1.18 4.59
CA SER A 367 -9.49 -2.10 3.70
C SER A 367 -8.94 -3.52 3.82
N TYR A 368 -7.62 -3.68 3.86
CA TYR A 368 -7.02 -4.99 3.97
C TYR A 368 -7.28 -5.63 5.34
N ALA A 369 -7.19 -4.86 6.43
CA ALA A 369 -7.59 -5.34 7.76
C ALA A 369 -9.07 -5.76 7.79
N THR A 370 -9.96 -5.00 7.15
CA THR A 370 -11.39 -5.31 7.06
C THR A 370 -11.63 -6.64 6.33
N GLU A 371 -10.97 -6.86 5.19
CA GLU A 371 -11.02 -8.10 4.43
C GLU A 371 -10.50 -9.31 5.24
N LYS A 372 -9.41 -9.12 5.98
CA LYS A 372 -8.81 -10.17 6.79
C LYS A 372 -9.67 -10.52 8.00
N LEU A 373 -10.27 -9.53 8.65
CA LEU A 373 -11.24 -9.77 9.71
C LEU A 373 -12.48 -10.50 9.20
N LYS A 374 -13.02 -10.11 8.03
CA LYS A 374 -14.10 -10.85 7.33
C LYS A 374 -13.71 -12.33 7.17
N SER A 375 -12.54 -12.58 6.59
CA SER A 375 -12.04 -13.94 6.30
C SER A 375 -11.93 -14.79 7.57
N LEU A 376 -11.36 -14.23 8.64
CA LEU A 376 -11.23 -14.90 9.94
C LEU A 376 -12.59 -15.20 10.58
N GLY A 377 -13.52 -14.23 10.59
CA GLY A 377 -14.85 -14.46 11.14
C GLY A 377 -15.65 -15.51 10.38
N TYR A 378 -15.39 -15.69 9.08
CA TYR A 378 -16.04 -16.73 8.28
C TYR A 378 -15.40 -18.10 8.56
N LEU A 379 -14.06 -18.15 8.65
CA LEU A 379 -13.31 -19.37 8.99
C LEU A 379 -13.67 -19.91 10.37
N CYS A 380 -13.89 -19.01 11.34
CA CYS A 380 -14.28 -19.32 12.71
C CYS A 380 -15.80 -19.43 12.90
N GLY A 381 -16.62 -19.45 11.84
CA GLY A 381 -18.07 -19.62 11.94
C GLY A 381 -18.82 -18.46 12.61
N LEU A 382 -18.16 -17.33 12.92
CA LEU A 382 -18.73 -16.16 13.61
C LEU A 382 -19.70 -15.37 12.72
N ALA A 383 -19.54 -15.47 11.40
CA ALA A 383 -20.48 -14.90 10.44
C ALA A 383 -21.75 -15.75 10.23
N SER A 384 -21.79 -16.99 10.74
CA SER A 384 -22.95 -17.88 10.64
C SER A 384 -24.13 -17.38 11.48
N GLU A 385 -25.35 -17.68 11.06
CA GLU A 385 -26.55 -17.48 11.87
C GLU A 385 -26.57 -18.41 13.10
N LYS A 386 -26.17 -19.68 12.92
CA LYS A 386 -26.16 -20.69 13.98
C LYS A 386 -24.96 -20.56 14.93
N GLY A 387 -24.06 -19.61 14.64
CA GLY A 387 -22.78 -19.46 15.32
C GLY A 387 -21.76 -20.55 14.95
N PRO A 388 -20.62 -20.58 15.66
CA PRO A 388 -19.53 -21.53 15.42
C PRO A 388 -19.89 -22.95 15.86
N ASN A 389 -19.50 -23.94 15.06
CA ASN A 389 -19.56 -25.36 15.44
C ASN A 389 -18.29 -25.79 16.19
N SER A 390 -18.20 -27.06 16.62
CA SER A 390 -17.04 -27.58 17.37
C SER A 390 -15.71 -27.49 16.60
N GLU A 391 -15.74 -27.66 15.28
CA GLU A 391 -14.55 -27.54 14.43
C GLU A 391 -14.10 -26.07 14.32
N ASP A 392 -15.06 -25.15 14.17
CA ASP A 392 -14.80 -23.71 14.13
C ASP A 392 -14.22 -23.18 15.45
N LEU A 393 -14.69 -23.70 16.58
CA LEU A 393 -14.14 -23.40 17.90
C LEU A 393 -12.70 -23.91 18.03
N ASN A 394 -12.41 -25.13 17.57
CA ASN A 394 -11.05 -25.66 17.55
C ASN A 394 -10.12 -24.78 16.71
N ARG A 395 -10.55 -24.38 15.49
CA ARG A 395 -9.78 -23.44 14.66
C ARG A 395 -9.52 -22.12 15.37
N THR A 396 -10.51 -21.59 16.09
CA THR A 396 -10.35 -20.35 16.87
C THR A 396 -9.31 -20.51 17.96
N VAL A 397 -9.32 -21.64 18.68
CA VAL A 397 -8.32 -21.95 19.71
C VAL A 397 -6.92 -22.07 19.10
N ASP A 398 -6.79 -22.79 17.98
CA ASP A 398 -5.51 -22.96 17.28
C ASP A 398 -4.95 -21.61 16.80
N LEU A 399 -5.83 -20.75 16.25
CA LEU A 399 -5.48 -19.39 15.81
C LEU A 399 -4.97 -18.54 16.96
N LEU A 400 -5.65 -18.56 18.10
CA LEU A 400 -5.25 -17.81 19.29
C LEU A 400 -3.97 -18.39 19.92
N ALA A 401 -3.76 -19.70 19.83
CA ALA A 401 -2.57 -20.35 20.37
C ALA A 401 -1.30 -19.92 19.61
N GLY A 402 -1.33 -19.86 18.28
CA GLY A 402 -0.15 -19.45 17.50
C GLY A 402 0.13 -17.94 17.49
N LEU A 403 -0.79 -17.12 18.00
CA LEU A 403 -0.49 -15.73 18.39
C LEU A 403 0.42 -15.65 19.62
N GLY A 404 0.45 -16.68 20.46
CA GLY A 404 1.22 -16.65 21.70
C GLY A 404 0.69 -15.65 22.73
N ALA A 405 1.56 -15.22 23.65
CA ALA A 405 1.22 -14.24 24.69
C ALA A 405 1.32 -12.80 24.15
N GLU A 406 0.50 -11.90 24.70
CA GLU A 406 0.64 -10.48 24.40
C GLU A 406 2.02 -9.99 24.86
N ARG A 407 2.70 -9.26 23.98
CA ARG A 407 4.04 -8.76 24.30
C ARG A 407 3.99 -7.52 25.20
N PRO A 408 5.01 -7.30 26.06
CA PRO A 408 5.03 -6.19 27.01
C PRO A 408 4.86 -4.81 26.38
N GLU A 409 5.32 -4.61 25.14
CA GLU A 409 5.35 -3.32 24.45
C GLU A 409 3.95 -2.82 24.05
N THR A 410 3.00 -3.77 23.91
CA THR A 410 1.60 -3.49 23.59
C THR A 410 0.66 -3.77 24.75
N ALA A 411 1.11 -4.49 25.80
CA ALA A 411 0.30 -4.90 26.95
C ALA A 411 -0.37 -3.72 27.68
N ASN A 412 0.29 -2.56 27.77
CA ASN A 412 -0.24 -1.37 28.44
C ASN A 412 -1.20 -0.56 27.56
N ALA A 413 -1.30 -0.85 26.26
CA ALA A 413 -2.29 -0.23 25.39
C ALA A 413 -3.67 -0.83 25.69
N SER A 414 -4.66 0.01 25.97
CA SER A 414 -6.04 -0.41 26.21
C SER A 414 -6.67 -1.11 24.99
N GLN A 415 -6.14 -0.84 23.79
CA GLN A 415 -6.67 -1.28 22.50
C GLN A 415 -5.53 -1.74 21.56
N SER A 416 -4.65 -2.63 22.03
CA SER A 416 -3.59 -3.21 21.19
C SER A 416 -4.17 -4.04 20.03
N PRO A 417 -3.45 -4.19 18.90
CA PRO A 417 -3.89 -5.05 17.80
C PRO A 417 -4.23 -6.47 18.26
N TYR A 418 -3.41 -7.04 19.16
CA TYR A 418 -3.61 -8.35 19.76
C TYR A 418 -4.93 -8.43 20.53
N LYS A 419 -5.19 -7.46 21.44
CA LYS A 419 -6.45 -7.43 22.21
C LYS A 419 -7.67 -7.28 21.31
N LYS A 420 -7.59 -6.41 20.29
CA LYS A 420 -8.68 -6.23 19.32
C LYS A 420 -9.00 -7.51 18.56
N LEU A 421 -7.99 -8.23 18.05
CA LEU A 421 -8.21 -9.48 17.35
C LEU A 421 -8.79 -10.56 18.29
N LYS A 422 -8.22 -10.69 19.48
CA LYS A 422 -8.69 -11.66 20.48
C LYS A 422 -10.13 -11.39 20.91
N GLU A 423 -10.49 -10.12 21.13
CA GLU A 423 -11.87 -9.70 21.43
C GLU A 423 -12.79 -10.02 20.25
N ALA A 424 -12.41 -9.63 19.03
CA ALA A 424 -13.21 -9.89 17.83
C ALA A 424 -13.48 -11.39 17.58
N LEU A 425 -12.54 -12.27 17.91
CA LEU A 425 -12.72 -13.72 17.75
C LEU A 425 -13.41 -14.40 18.95
N SER A 426 -13.71 -13.67 20.02
CA SER A 426 -14.24 -14.25 21.27
C SER A 426 -15.73 -14.61 21.21
N SER A 427 -16.52 -13.89 20.42
CA SER A 427 -17.96 -14.14 20.28
C SER A 427 -18.48 -13.62 18.93
N VAL A 428 -19.69 -14.07 18.58
CA VAL A 428 -20.40 -13.61 17.37
C VAL A 428 -20.68 -12.11 17.43
N GLU A 429 -21.10 -11.60 18.58
CA GLU A 429 -21.43 -10.19 18.80
C GLU A 429 -20.18 -9.31 18.75
N ALA A 430 -19.07 -9.76 19.35
CA ALA A 430 -17.81 -9.04 19.32
C ALA A 430 -17.26 -8.96 17.89
N PHE A 431 -17.29 -10.08 17.16
CA PHE A 431 -16.93 -10.12 15.74
C PHE A 431 -17.77 -9.14 14.92
N GLU A 432 -19.10 -9.21 15.04
CA GLU A 432 -20.01 -8.37 14.27
C GLU A 432 -19.75 -6.89 14.54
N LYS A 433 -19.61 -6.50 15.80
CA LYS A 433 -19.28 -5.12 16.18
C LYS A 433 -17.99 -4.65 15.51
N HIS A 434 -16.89 -5.37 15.71
CA HIS A 434 -15.60 -4.98 15.16
C HIS A 434 -15.59 -4.96 13.63
N TYR A 435 -16.21 -5.95 12.99
CA TYR A 435 -16.28 -6.01 11.53
C TYR A 435 -17.10 -4.87 10.93
N LEU A 436 -18.24 -4.52 11.53
CA LEU A 436 -19.07 -3.40 11.11
C LEU A 436 -18.34 -2.06 11.31
N ASP A 437 -17.74 -1.85 12.48
CA ASP A 437 -16.98 -0.62 12.79
C ASP A 437 -15.84 -0.39 11.78
N LEU A 438 -15.04 -1.43 11.49
CA LEU A 438 -13.96 -1.36 10.49
C LEU A 438 -14.50 -1.11 9.08
N SER A 439 -15.58 -1.78 8.70
CA SER A 439 -16.16 -1.65 7.37
C SER A 439 -16.74 -0.25 7.13
N HIS A 440 -17.47 0.30 8.10
CA HIS A 440 -18.03 1.65 8.01
C HIS A 440 -16.94 2.71 7.97
N ALA A 441 -15.92 2.61 8.81
CA ALA A 441 -14.76 3.50 8.74
C ALA A 441 -14.06 3.44 7.37
N THR A 442 -13.86 2.24 6.83
CA THR A 442 -13.23 2.05 5.51
C THR A 442 -14.09 2.68 4.38
N ILE A 443 -15.41 2.50 4.42
CA ILE A 443 -16.35 3.10 3.46
C ILE A 443 -16.29 4.63 3.52
N GLU A 444 -16.28 5.20 4.73
CA GLU A 444 -16.17 6.63 4.95
C GLU A 444 -14.85 7.18 4.40
N MET A 445 -13.72 6.55 4.74
CA MET A 445 -12.40 6.94 4.24
C MET A 445 -12.33 6.91 2.72
N TYR A 446 -12.79 5.84 2.06
CA TYR A 446 -12.84 5.76 0.60
C TYR A 446 -13.74 6.82 -0.02
N THR A 447 -14.87 7.12 0.62
CA THR A 447 -15.78 8.17 0.17
C THR A 447 -15.13 9.55 0.25
N ASN A 448 -14.44 9.84 1.35
CA ASN A 448 -13.76 11.11 1.60
C ASN A 448 -12.65 11.40 0.58
N ILE A 449 -11.89 10.37 0.18
CA ILE A 449 -10.85 10.51 -0.86
C ILE A 449 -11.39 10.39 -2.30
N GLY A 450 -12.71 10.32 -2.48
CA GLY A 450 -13.35 10.25 -3.80
C GLY A 450 -13.27 8.89 -4.50
N ARG A 451 -12.81 7.83 -3.82
CA ARG A 451 -12.76 6.45 -4.35
C ARG A 451 -14.08 5.72 -4.12
N ILE A 452 -15.14 6.23 -4.74
CA ILE A 452 -16.52 5.74 -4.54
C ILE A 452 -16.68 4.25 -4.88
N ARG A 453 -16.01 3.75 -5.93
CA ARG A 453 -16.08 2.32 -6.31
C ARG A 453 -15.56 1.39 -5.22
N SER A 454 -14.44 1.76 -4.59
CA SER A 454 -13.87 1.00 -3.47
C SER A 454 -14.81 1.01 -2.26
N ALA A 455 -15.43 2.16 -1.96
CA ALA A 455 -16.47 2.24 -0.94
C ALA A 455 -17.68 1.33 -1.26
N LYS A 456 -18.13 1.28 -2.52
CA LYS A 456 -19.22 0.36 -2.94
C LYS A 456 -18.81 -1.11 -2.84
N LEU A 457 -17.55 -1.45 -3.11
CA LEU A 457 -17.07 -2.82 -2.97
C LEU A 457 -17.13 -3.30 -1.52
N VAL A 458 -16.63 -2.50 -0.56
CA VAL A 458 -16.76 -2.81 0.88
C VAL A 458 -18.23 -2.87 1.30
N GLY A 459 -19.08 -2.00 0.75
CA GLY A 459 -20.53 -2.06 0.96
C GLY A 459 -21.16 -3.38 0.47
N LYS A 460 -20.68 -3.95 -0.63
CA LYS A 460 -21.13 -5.27 -1.10
C LYS A 460 -20.68 -6.40 -0.19
N ASP A 461 -19.49 -6.31 0.40
CA ASP A 461 -19.06 -7.28 1.42
C ASP A 461 -19.98 -7.25 2.65
N LEU A 462 -20.41 -6.06 3.08
CA LEU A 462 -21.42 -5.90 4.12
C LEU A 462 -22.77 -6.49 3.70
N ALA A 463 -23.18 -6.30 2.44
CA ALA A 463 -24.41 -6.91 1.93
C ALA A 463 -24.37 -8.44 2.02
N GLU A 464 -23.26 -9.06 1.61
CA GLU A 464 -23.06 -10.51 1.76
C GLU A 464 -23.14 -10.96 3.22
N PHE A 465 -22.50 -10.22 4.13
CA PHE A 465 -22.55 -10.48 5.56
C PHE A 465 -24.00 -10.42 6.10
N TYR A 466 -24.76 -9.39 5.74
CA TYR A 466 -26.15 -9.26 6.17
C TYR A 466 -27.07 -10.33 5.57
N MET A 467 -26.82 -10.76 4.33
CA MET A 467 -27.54 -11.89 3.74
C MET A 467 -27.33 -13.17 4.55
N ARG A 468 -26.08 -13.46 4.96
CA ARG A 468 -25.76 -14.61 5.83
C ARG A 468 -26.40 -14.52 7.22
N LYS A 469 -26.52 -13.31 7.78
CA LYS A 469 -27.24 -13.04 9.05
C LYS A 469 -28.77 -12.97 8.90
N LYS A 470 -29.33 -13.35 7.74
CA LYS A 470 -30.77 -13.27 7.43
C LYS A 470 -31.37 -11.90 7.68
N SER A 471 -30.60 -10.85 7.41
CA SER A 471 -31.03 -9.45 7.46
C SER A 471 -31.03 -8.83 6.04
N PRO A 472 -31.78 -9.39 5.08
CA PRO A 472 -31.73 -8.97 3.68
C PRO A 472 -32.14 -7.50 3.46
N GLN A 473 -32.92 -6.90 4.36
CA GLN A 473 -33.31 -5.48 4.29
C GLN A 473 -32.09 -4.56 4.34
N LYS A 474 -31.09 -4.89 5.17
CA LYS A 474 -29.84 -4.11 5.27
C LYS A 474 -28.96 -4.34 4.05
N ALA A 475 -28.93 -5.56 3.51
CA ALA A 475 -28.16 -5.89 2.32
C ALA A 475 -28.64 -5.14 1.06
N GLU A 476 -29.96 -5.04 0.89
CA GLU A 476 -30.59 -4.38 -0.26
C GLU A 476 -30.08 -2.94 -0.46
N VAL A 477 -29.96 -2.15 0.62
CA VAL A 477 -29.50 -0.75 0.57
C VAL A 477 -28.11 -0.63 -0.05
N TYR A 478 -27.18 -1.49 0.34
CA TYR A 478 -25.81 -1.48 -0.20
C TYR A 478 -25.78 -1.95 -1.65
N LEU A 479 -26.56 -2.98 -2.01
CA LEU A 479 -26.62 -3.52 -3.36
C LEU A 479 -27.24 -2.53 -4.35
N GLN A 480 -28.36 -1.88 -3.98
CA GLN A 480 -28.97 -0.83 -4.79
C GLN A 480 -28.02 0.35 -4.98
N GLY A 481 -27.35 0.77 -3.91
CA GLY A 481 -26.36 1.85 -3.96
C GLY A 481 -25.16 1.53 -4.87
N ALA A 482 -24.67 0.29 -4.86
CA ALA A 482 -23.61 -0.16 -5.75
C ALA A 482 -24.08 -0.28 -7.20
N LEU A 483 -25.27 -0.84 -7.42
CA LEU A 483 -25.88 -0.99 -8.74
C LEU A 483 -26.09 0.37 -9.43
N LYS A 484 -26.58 1.38 -8.69
CA LYS A 484 -26.72 2.75 -9.21
C LYS A 484 -25.40 3.31 -9.73
N THR A 485 -24.31 3.15 -8.95
CA THR A 485 -22.98 3.62 -9.34
C THR A 485 -22.46 2.87 -10.57
N TYR A 486 -22.54 1.53 -10.59
CA TYR A 486 -22.01 0.74 -11.70
C TYR A 486 -22.80 0.94 -13.00
N LEU A 487 -24.11 1.15 -12.93
CA LEU A 487 -24.94 1.52 -14.07
C LEU A 487 -24.54 2.88 -14.64
N ALA A 488 -24.38 3.89 -13.78
CA ALA A 488 -24.01 5.25 -14.19
C ALA A 488 -22.63 5.30 -14.87
N GLU A 489 -21.72 4.41 -14.46
CA GLU A 489 -20.34 4.37 -14.97
C GLU A 489 -20.11 3.36 -16.11
N GLY A 490 -21.09 2.54 -16.48
CA GLY A 490 -20.95 1.60 -17.60
C GLY A 490 -20.31 0.24 -17.29
N TRP A 491 -20.22 -0.19 -16.02
CA TRP A 491 -19.52 -1.43 -15.63
C TRP A 491 -20.38 -2.68 -15.77
N ALA A 492 -20.53 -3.18 -17.00
CA ALA A 492 -21.48 -4.27 -17.31
C ALA A 492 -21.33 -5.52 -16.43
N LEU A 493 -20.13 -6.08 -16.29
CA LEU A 493 -19.89 -7.27 -15.45
C LEU A 493 -20.24 -7.06 -13.97
N LEU A 494 -19.92 -5.88 -13.42
CA LEU A 494 -20.24 -5.55 -12.03
C LEU A 494 -21.75 -5.33 -11.84
N VAL A 495 -22.42 -4.75 -12.84
CA VAL A 495 -23.88 -4.64 -12.88
C VAL A 495 -24.52 -6.03 -12.86
N THR A 496 -24.12 -6.93 -13.75
CA THR A 496 -24.62 -8.30 -13.83
C THR A 496 -24.45 -9.02 -12.49
N HIS A 497 -23.24 -9.00 -11.94
CA HIS A 497 -22.96 -9.66 -10.66
C HIS A 497 -23.79 -9.06 -9.51
N THR A 498 -23.91 -7.72 -9.45
CA THR A 498 -24.68 -7.05 -8.39
C THR A 498 -26.18 -7.29 -8.54
N ARG A 499 -26.70 -7.41 -9.77
CA ARG A 499 -28.08 -7.82 -10.04
C ARG A 499 -28.37 -9.23 -9.54
N LYS A 500 -27.44 -10.19 -9.71
CA LYS A 500 -27.61 -11.55 -9.15
C LYS A 500 -27.78 -11.51 -7.63
N GLN A 501 -26.90 -10.79 -6.93
CA GLN A 501 -26.97 -10.63 -5.48
C GLN A 501 -28.27 -9.92 -5.05
N LEU A 502 -28.70 -8.91 -5.80
CA LEU A 502 -29.94 -8.18 -5.54
C LEU A 502 -31.18 -9.06 -5.78
N ALA A 503 -31.19 -9.88 -6.82
CA ALA A 503 -32.28 -10.81 -7.11
C ALA A 503 -32.45 -11.82 -5.96
N GLU A 504 -31.35 -12.41 -5.49
CA GLU A 504 -31.37 -13.29 -4.32
C GLU A 504 -31.92 -12.56 -3.08
N CYS A 505 -31.45 -11.34 -2.81
CA CYS A 505 -31.93 -10.50 -1.73
C CYS A 505 -33.45 -10.23 -1.81
N GLN A 506 -33.94 -9.85 -3.00
CA GLN A 506 -35.37 -9.58 -3.25
C GLN A 506 -36.24 -10.83 -3.07
N LYS A 507 -35.74 -11.99 -3.50
CA LYS A 507 -36.40 -13.28 -3.30
C LYS A 507 -36.55 -13.61 -1.81
N HIS A 508 -35.51 -13.38 -1.01
CA HIS A 508 -35.57 -13.53 0.45
C HIS A 508 -36.51 -12.53 1.14
N LEU A 509 -36.66 -11.32 0.59
CA LEU A 509 -37.58 -10.30 1.10
C LEU A 509 -39.04 -10.53 0.70
N GLY A 510 -39.32 -11.48 -0.20
CA GLY A 510 -40.65 -11.67 -0.77
C GLY A 510 -41.09 -10.52 -1.69
N GLN A 511 -40.14 -9.70 -2.17
CA GLN A 511 -40.42 -8.61 -3.10
C GLN A 511 -40.51 -9.15 -4.54
N ILE A 512 -41.61 -9.86 -4.84
CA ILE A 512 -41.76 -10.62 -6.08
C ILE A 512 -41.69 -9.73 -7.33
N GLU A 513 -42.33 -8.55 -7.32
CA GLU A 513 -42.30 -7.63 -8.45
C GLU A 513 -40.87 -7.17 -8.77
N ASN A 514 -40.13 -6.72 -7.75
CA ASN A 514 -38.73 -6.31 -7.91
C ASN A 514 -37.85 -7.48 -8.36
N TYR A 515 -38.08 -8.68 -7.81
CA TYR A 515 -37.37 -9.90 -8.20
C TYR A 515 -37.56 -10.23 -9.68
N LEU A 516 -38.81 -10.18 -10.17
CA LEU A 516 -39.12 -10.47 -11.57
C LEU A 516 -38.54 -9.40 -12.52
N GLN A 517 -38.54 -8.14 -12.11
CA GLN A 517 -37.86 -7.07 -12.85
C GLN A 517 -36.36 -7.34 -12.96
N THR A 518 -35.68 -7.62 -11.85
CA THR A 518 -34.25 -7.94 -11.85
C THR A 518 -33.95 -9.21 -12.65
N SER A 519 -34.77 -10.24 -12.49
CA SER A 519 -34.64 -11.53 -13.20
C SER A 519 -34.83 -11.36 -14.71
N SER A 520 -35.74 -10.50 -15.15
CA SER A 520 -35.94 -10.22 -16.58
C SER A 520 -34.70 -9.58 -17.22
N LEU A 521 -34.05 -8.67 -16.49
CA LEU A 521 -32.80 -8.06 -16.91
C LEU A 521 -31.64 -9.07 -16.93
N LEU A 522 -31.62 -10.04 -16.00
CA LEU A 522 -30.62 -11.11 -15.95
C LEU A 522 -30.82 -12.14 -17.08
N ALA A 523 -32.05 -12.53 -17.38
CA ALA A 523 -32.35 -13.47 -18.47
C ALA A 523 -31.89 -12.92 -19.84
N GLY A 524 -32.02 -11.61 -20.05
CA GLY A 524 -31.51 -10.91 -21.24
C GLY A 524 -30.01 -10.53 -21.20
N ASP A 525 -29.28 -10.85 -20.13
CA ASP A 525 -27.89 -10.41 -19.95
C ASP A 525 -26.90 -11.36 -20.62
N ASN A 526 -26.19 -10.85 -21.64
CA ASN A 526 -25.20 -11.62 -22.41
C ASN A 526 -23.90 -11.91 -21.64
N HIS A 527 -23.70 -11.36 -20.43
CA HIS A 527 -22.53 -11.66 -19.59
C HIS A 527 -22.73 -12.89 -18.70
N LEU A 528 -23.93 -13.45 -18.67
CA LEU A 528 -24.24 -14.69 -17.97
C LEU A 528 -24.07 -15.90 -18.88
N THR A 529 -23.87 -17.07 -18.26
CA THR A 529 -23.93 -18.35 -18.98
C THR A 529 -25.34 -18.59 -19.51
N GLU A 530 -25.47 -19.38 -20.59
CA GLU A 530 -26.80 -19.72 -21.11
C GLU A 530 -27.68 -20.40 -20.06
N ASP A 531 -27.11 -21.27 -19.23
CA ASP A 531 -27.86 -22.01 -18.21
C ASP A 531 -28.43 -21.08 -17.14
N GLU A 532 -27.65 -20.09 -16.69
CA GLU A 532 -28.13 -19.07 -15.75
C GLU A 532 -29.24 -18.23 -16.36
N ARG A 533 -29.09 -17.79 -17.62
CA ARG A 533 -30.13 -17.03 -18.33
C ARG A 533 -31.41 -17.84 -18.45
N LYS A 534 -31.30 -19.13 -18.82
CA LYS A 534 -32.42 -20.06 -18.93
C LYS A 534 -33.12 -20.23 -17.58
N SER A 535 -32.36 -20.37 -16.49
CA SER A 535 -32.90 -20.46 -15.14
C SER A 535 -33.73 -19.23 -14.77
N PHE A 536 -33.19 -18.01 -14.96
CA PHE A 536 -33.94 -16.79 -14.65
C PHE A 536 -35.17 -16.62 -15.53
N CYS A 537 -35.07 -16.95 -16.83
CA CYS A 537 -36.21 -16.92 -17.74
C CYS A 537 -37.30 -17.90 -17.30
N GLN A 538 -36.92 -19.14 -16.94
CA GLN A 538 -37.85 -20.17 -16.49
C GLN A 538 -38.57 -19.76 -15.19
N GLU A 539 -37.87 -19.15 -14.23
CA GLU A 539 -38.50 -18.66 -12.99
C GLU A 539 -39.59 -17.60 -13.26
N ILE A 540 -39.39 -16.74 -14.27
CA ILE A 540 -40.41 -15.77 -14.70
C ILE A 540 -41.62 -16.47 -15.29
N LEU A 541 -41.41 -17.48 -16.16
CA LEU A 541 -42.48 -18.23 -16.79
C LEU A 541 -43.26 -19.10 -15.79
N ASP A 542 -42.55 -19.76 -14.86
CA ASP A 542 -43.16 -20.55 -13.79
C ASP A 542 -44.05 -19.68 -12.92
N PHE A 543 -43.60 -18.46 -12.60
CA PHE A 543 -44.40 -17.51 -11.86
C PHE A 543 -45.65 -17.07 -12.64
N ALA A 544 -45.50 -16.77 -13.93
CA ALA A 544 -46.63 -16.39 -14.79
C ALA A 544 -47.68 -17.51 -14.89
N ASN A 545 -47.23 -18.76 -15.00
CA ASN A 545 -48.11 -19.94 -15.07
C ASN A 545 -48.82 -20.21 -13.73
N GLN A 546 -48.14 -20.05 -12.59
CA GLN A 546 -48.75 -20.26 -11.26
C GLN A 546 -49.81 -19.20 -10.91
N GLN A 547 -49.69 -17.97 -11.42
CA GLN A 547 -50.67 -16.90 -11.21
C GLN A 547 -51.90 -17.03 -12.11
N ALA A 548 -51.80 -17.71 -13.26
CA ALA A 548 -52.96 -17.98 -14.11
C ALA A 548 -54.03 -18.85 -13.39
N GLU A 549 -53.63 -19.64 -12.40
CA GLU A 549 -54.50 -20.51 -11.61
C GLU A 549 -55.12 -19.85 -10.36
N LYS A 550 -54.55 -18.72 -9.90
CA LYS A 550 -54.98 -18.01 -8.68
C LYS A 550 -55.20 -16.54 -9.05
N GLN A 551 -56.46 -16.09 -9.11
CA GLN A 551 -56.83 -14.69 -9.41
C GLN A 551 -55.90 -13.70 -8.67
N GLY A 552 -54.91 -13.14 -9.37
CA GLY A 552 -53.71 -12.62 -8.71
C GLY A 552 -52.96 -11.54 -9.50
N GLN A 553 -52.16 -10.79 -8.74
CA GLN A 553 -51.45 -9.54 -9.02
C GLN A 553 -50.85 -9.41 -10.44
N LYS A 554 -51.16 -8.29 -11.13
CA LYS A 554 -50.53 -7.93 -12.41
C LYS A 554 -49.14 -7.33 -12.15
N VAL A 555 -48.10 -7.97 -12.67
CA VAL A 555 -46.72 -7.45 -12.64
C VAL A 555 -46.39 -6.85 -14.00
N ILE A 556 -45.82 -5.64 -14.02
CA ILE A 556 -45.42 -4.96 -15.25
C ILE A 556 -43.91 -5.04 -15.38
N LEU A 557 -43.45 -5.67 -16.46
CA LEU A 557 -42.03 -5.74 -16.80
C LEU A 557 -41.76 -4.88 -18.03
N PRO A 558 -40.66 -4.11 -18.04
CA PRO A 558 -40.36 -3.26 -19.17
C PRO A 558 -39.93 -4.09 -20.39
N MET A 559 -40.45 -3.73 -21.57
CA MET A 559 -40.25 -4.48 -22.82
C MET A 559 -38.77 -4.67 -23.15
N HIS A 560 -37.92 -3.67 -22.88
CA HIS A 560 -36.48 -3.72 -23.20
C HIS A 560 -35.72 -4.85 -22.51
N SER A 561 -36.27 -5.42 -21.42
CA SER A 561 -35.72 -6.58 -20.73
C SER A 561 -36.01 -7.89 -21.47
N PHE A 562 -37.08 -7.92 -22.29
CA PHE A 562 -37.54 -9.11 -23.02
C PHE A 562 -37.19 -9.06 -24.50
N ALA A 563 -37.46 -7.94 -25.15
CA ALA A 563 -37.32 -7.79 -26.57
C ALA A 563 -36.96 -6.35 -26.95
N GLN A 564 -36.17 -6.22 -28.01
CA GLN A 564 -35.85 -4.94 -28.64
C GLN A 564 -36.54 -4.82 -29.98
N LEU A 565 -37.23 -3.70 -30.19
CA LEU A 565 -37.74 -3.34 -31.51
C LEU A 565 -36.55 -3.04 -32.44
N LYS A 566 -36.45 -3.75 -33.56
CA LYS A 566 -35.38 -3.57 -34.56
C LYS A 566 -35.87 -2.79 -35.77
N THR A 567 -36.97 -3.23 -36.37
CA THR A 567 -37.52 -2.56 -37.54
C THR A 567 -39.04 -2.55 -37.52
N LEU A 568 -39.63 -1.51 -38.11
CA LEU A 568 -41.03 -1.44 -38.49
C LEU A 568 -41.10 -1.30 -40.01
N HIS A 569 -41.93 -2.10 -40.67
CA HIS A 569 -42.15 -2.04 -42.11
C HIS A 569 -43.63 -1.81 -42.39
N PHE A 570 -43.94 -0.75 -43.14
CA PHE A 570 -45.30 -0.36 -43.49
C PHE A 570 -45.65 -0.79 -44.91
N ASP A 571 -46.87 -1.31 -45.09
CA ASP A 571 -47.47 -1.56 -46.40
C ASP A 571 -48.88 -0.94 -46.43
N PRO A 572 -49.13 0.13 -47.22
CA PRO A 572 -48.21 0.74 -48.19
C PRO A 572 -47.02 1.51 -47.55
N PRO A 573 -45.86 1.62 -48.24
CA PRO A 573 -44.61 2.17 -47.68
C PRO A 573 -44.68 3.61 -47.14
N ASN A 574 -45.66 4.39 -47.59
CA ASN A 574 -45.89 5.76 -47.14
C ASN A 574 -46.69 5.84 -45.82
N ALA A 575 -47.18 4.71 -45.29
CA ALA A 575 -48.06 4.62 -44.14
C ALA A 575 -49.32 5.51 -44.24
N VAL A 576 -49.77 5.79 -45.48
CA VAL A 576 -50.98 6.57 -45.77
C VAL A 576 -52.05 5.64 -46.32
N VAL A 577 -53.20 5.60 -45.66
CA VAL A 577 -54.39 4.86 -46.12
C VAL A 577 -55.60 5.79 -46.17
N HIS A 578 -56.48 5.57 -47.16
CA HIS A 578 -57.79 6.22 -47.20
C HIS A 578 -58.73 5.58 -46.17
N VAL A 579 -59.85 6.26 -45.85
CA VAL A 579 -60.89 5.69 -44.99
C VAL A 579 -61.39 4.36 -45.59
N GLY A 580 -61.22 3.25 -44.87
CA GLY A 580 -61.51 1.89 -45.34
C GLY A 580 -60.36 1.16 -46.05
N GLY A 581 -59.18 1.77 -46.16
CA GLY A 581 -57.97 1.14 -46.70
C GLY A 581 -57.25 0.27 -45.66
N LYS A 582 -56.60 -0.81 -46.12
CA LYS A 582 -55.82 -1.72 -45.26
C LYS A 582 -54.38 -1.22 -45.11
N LEU A 583 -53.93 -1.03 -43.87
CA LEU A 583 -52.54 -0.81 -43.50
C LEU A 583 -51.99 -2.08 -42.85
N SER A 584 -50.89 -2.61 -43.38
CA SER A 584 -50.12 -3.68 -42.76
C SER A 584 -48.85 -3.12 -42.13
N ILE A 585 -48.52 -3.58 -40.92
CA ILE A 585 -47.32 -3.20 -40.18
C ILE A 585 -46.59 -4.48 -39.79
N GLU A 586 -45.44 -4.76 -40.42
CA GLU A 586 -44.52 -5.82 -40.01
C GLU A 586 -43.53 -5.27 -38.97
N VAL A 587 -43.58 -5.83 -37.77
CA VAL A 587 -42.71 -5.50 -36.64
C VAL A 587 -41.64 -6.58 -36.54
N THR A 588 -40.37 -6.19 -36.57
CA THR A 588 -39.25 -7.08 -36.26
C THR A 588 -38.79 -6.84 -34.83
N LEU A 589 -38.98 -7.83 -33.96
CA LEU A 589 -38.55 -7.84 -32.56
C LEU A 589 -37.36 -8.79 -32.38
N LEU A 590 -36.29 -8.32 -31.73
CA LEU A 590 -35.23 -9.19 -31.24
C LEU A 590 -35.56 -9.61 -29.80
N SER A 591 -35.99 -10.85 -29.60
CA SER A 591 -36.12 -11.45 -28.28
C SER A 591 -34.73 -11.67 -27.69
N GLN A 592 -34.52 -11.16 -26.47
CA GLN A 592 -33.30 -11.39 -25.68
C GLN A 592 -33.41 -12.64 -24.80
N MET A 593 -34.58 -13.28 -24.77
CA MET A 593 -34.83 -14.45 -23.95
C MET A 593 -34.11 -15.67 -24.53
N PRO A 594 -33.51 -16.52 -23.67
CA PRO A 594 -32.73 -17.68 -24.10
C PRO A 594 -33.59 -18.90 -24.47
N ILE A 595 -34.90 -18.85 -24.21
CA ILE A 595 -35.88 -19.89 -24.53
C ILE A 595 -37.11 -19.27 -25.20
N PRO A 596 -37.90 -20.06 -25.96
CA PRO A 596 -39.16 -19.59 -26.54
C PRO A 596 -40.14 -19.14 -25.46
N VAL A 597 -40.73 -17.95 -25.63
CA VAL A 597 -41.72 -17.39 -24.69
C VAL A 597 -43.08 -17.31 -25.35
N GLN A 598 -44.07 -17.98 -24.77
CA GLN A 598 -45.46 -17.85 -25.18
C GLN A 598 -46.03 -16.52 -24.70
N VAL A 599 -46.58 -15.73 -25.62
CA VAL A 599 -47.17 -14.43 -25.36
C VAL A 599 -48.64 -14.47 -25.78
N ASP A 600 -49.53 -14.25 -24.82
CA ASP A 600 -50.98 -14.26 -25.06
C ASP A 600 -51.41 -13.17 -26.05
N GLN A 601 -50.81 -11.98 -25.94
CA GLN A 601 -51.15 -10.85 -26.78
C GLN A 601 -49.97 -9.87 -26.92
N ILE A 602 -49.67 -9.50 -28.16
CA ILE A 602 -48.83 -8.33 -28.48
C ILE A 602 -49.74 -7.27 -29.09
N ALA A 603 -49.63 -6.04 -28.59
CA ALA A 603 -50.42 -4.91 -29.07
C ALA A 603 -49.52 -3.75 -29.50
N ILE A 604 -49.89 -3.11 -30.61
CA ILE A 604 -49.33 -1.82 -31.02
C ILE A 604 -50.45 -0.78 -31.04
N HIS A 605 -50.16 0.39 -30.47
CA HIS A 605 -51.05 1.54 -30.47
C HIS A 605 -50.64 2.48 -31.60
N VAL A 606 -51.52 2.61 -32.59
CA VAL A 606 -51.31 3.44 -33.77
C VAL A 606 -52.20 4.67 -33.68
N HIS A 607 -51.59 5.85 -33.71
CA HIS A 607 -52.31 7.12 -33.72
C HIS A 607 -52.47 7.59 -35.16
N PHE A 608 -53.72 7.72 -35.60
CA PHE A 608 -54.06 8.27 -36.91
C PHE A 608 -54.31 9.78 -36.78
N SER A 609 -53.52 10.59 -37.48
CA SER A 609 -53.79 12.02 -37.58
C SER A 609 -54.79 12.28 -38.71
N ILE A 610 -56.02 12.64 -38.35
CA ILE A 610 -57.08 13.01 -39.30
C ILE A 610 -57.01 14.52 -39.56
N GLU A 611 -55.99 14.99 -40.27
CA GLU A 611 -55.89 16.41 -40.64
C GLU A 611 -56.38 16.66 -42.07
N LYS A 612 -57.40 17.52 -42.21
CA LYS A 612 -58.02 17.90 -43.50
C LYS A 612 -57.12 18.71 -44.45
N ASN A 613 -55.83 18.97 -44.15
CA ASN A 613 -54.96 19.70 -45.10
C ASN A 613 -53.43 19.72 -44.81
N SER A 614 -52.82 18.63 -44.34
CA SER A 614 -51.40 18.64 -43.91
C SER A 614 -50.40 17.91 -44.83
N TYR A 615 -50.64 17.92 -46.14
CA TYR A 615 -49.65 17.42 -47.12
C TYR A 615 -48.23 17.99 -46.92
N ARG A 616 -48.06 19.20 -46.36
CA ARG A 616 -46.74 19.79 -46.07
C ARG A 616 -46.01 19.19 -44.85
N LYS A 617 -46.69 18.90 -43.73
CA LYS A 617 -46.05 18.34 -42.53
C LYS A 617 -45.72 16.85 -42.69
N THR A 618 -46.62 16.10 -43.34
CA THR A 618 -46.36 14.70 -43.70
C THR A 618 -45.23 14.60 -44.73
N ALA A 619 -45.14 15.53 -45.68
CA ALA A 619 -44.01 15.63 -46.60
C ALA A 619 -42.69 16.01 -45.91
N GLU A 620 -42.69 16.88 -44.89
CA GLU A 620 -41.50 17.21 -44.07
C GLU A 620 -41.02 16.04 -43.21
N TRP A 621 -41.93 15.24 -42.63
CA TRP A 621 -41.57 14.03 -41.87
C TRP A 621 -41.05 12.92 -42.80
N LEU A 622 -41.71 12.69 -43.94
CA LEU A 622 -41.27 11.74 -44.97
C LEU A 622 -39.97 12.15 -45.66
N THR A 623 -39.63 13.46 -45.72
CA THR A 623 -38.34 13.93 -46.25
C THR A 623 -37.21 13.85 -45.23
N LYS A 624 -37.48 14.00 -43.93
CA LYS A 624 -36.49 13.79 -42.85
C LYS A 624 -36.19 12.32 -42.55
N HIS A 625 -37.17 11.42 -42.69
CA HIS A 625 -37.04 9.98 -42.44
C HIS A 625 -37.13 9.14 -43.72
N LYS A 626 -36.53 9.63 -44.82
CA LYS A 626 -36.52 8.94 -46.13
C LYS A 626 -35.93 7.52 -46.01
N THR A 627 -36.79 6.50 -46.05
CA THR A 627 -36.44 5.19 -46.60
C THR A 627 -37.46 4.88 -47.70
N SER A 628 -36.97 4.67 -48.93
CA SER A 628 -37.81 4.42 -50.12
C SER A 628 -38.68 3.16 -50.02
N ASN A 629 -38.46 2.34 -48.99
CA ASN A 629 -39.04 1.00 -48.84
C ASN A 629 -39.99 0.89 -47.63
N GLY A 630 -40.36 1.99 -46.97
CA GLY A 630 -41.31 1.95 -45.83
C GLY A 630 -40.76 1.29 -44.56
N VAL A 631 -39.44 1.16 -44.43
CA VAL A 631 -38.77 0.53 -43.28
C VAL A 631 -38.19 1.59 -42.34
N ILE A 632 -38.59 1.57 -41.07
CA ILE A 632 -37.99 2.34 -39.98
C ILE A 632 -37.09 1.40 -39.18
N SER A 633 -35.80 1.72 -39.06
CA SER A 633 -34.86 0.95 -38.24
C SER A 633 -34.57 1.66 -36.92
N PHE A 634 -34.51 0.90 -35.85
CA PHE A 634 -34.19 1.38 -34.50
C PHE A 634 -32.74 0.99 -34.17
N PRO A 635 -31.95 1.90 -33.59
CA PRO A 635 -30.57 1.60 -33.22
C PRO A 635 -30.52 0.49 -32.15
N ASN A 636 -29.44 -0.30 -32.15
CA ASN A 636 -29.15 -1.24 -31.07
C ASN A 636 -28.86 -0.47 -29.78
N GLU A 637 -29.85 -0.37 -28.88
CA GLU A 637 -29.58 -0.02 -27.49
C GLU A 637 -28.92 -1.23 -26.80
N VAL A 638 -27.83 -1.01 -26.06
CA VAL A 638 -27.22 -2.07 -25.25
C VAL A 638 -28.18 -2.40 -24.11
N ALA A 639 -28.64 -3.65 -24.04
CA ALA A 639 -29.58 -4.11 -23.03
C ALA A 639 -29.11 -3.75 -21.61
N GLY A 640 -29.98 -3.14 -20.81
CA GLY A 640 -29.75 -2.93 -19.38
C GLY A 640 -28.90 -1.71 -19.00
N PHE A 641 -28.47 -0.89 -19.95
CA PHE A 641 -28.00 0.47 -19.69
C PHE A 641 -29.06 1.46 -20.17
N PRO A 642 -29.77 2.17 -19.27
CA PRO A 642 -30.27 3.46 -19.66
C PRO A 642 -29.02 4.28 -19.94
N LEU A 643 -28.65 4.43 -21.22
CA LEU A 643 -28.01 5.67 -21.61
C LEU A 643 -29.00 6.72 -21.16
N SER A 644 -28.69 7.38 -20.05
CA SER A 644 -29.35 8.61 -19.66
C SER A 644 -29.45 9.42 -20.94
N ARG A 645 -30.67 9.63 -21.43
CA ARG A 645 -30.98 10.80 -22.26
C ARG A 645 -30.69 12.01 -21.38
N ASN A 646 -29.40 12.32 -21.26
CA ASN A 646 -28.76 13.47 -20.61
C ASN A 646 -27.25 13.28 -20.76
N ASN A 647 -26.72 13.79 -21.87
CA ASN A 647 -25.52 14.61 -21.95
C ASN A 647 -24.39 14.31 -20.94
N LEU A 648 -23.72 13.15 -21.04
CA LEU A 648 -22.28 13.16 -20.87
C LEU A 648 -21.70 13.51 -22.25
N PRO A 649 -21.13 14.71 -22.46
CA PRO A 649 -20.61 15.05 -23.76
C PRO A 649 -19.43 14.10 -24.04
N ALA A 650 -19.48 13.43 -25.19
CA ALA A 650 -18.40 12.54 -25.64
C ALA A 650 -17.06 13.27 -25.57
N LEU A 651 -15.97 12.58 -25.27
CA LEU A 651 -14.64 13.20 -25.16
C LEU A 651 -14.28 13.83 -26.51
N GLU A 652 -14.30 15.17 -26.59
CA GLU A 652 -14.08 15.91 -27.82
C GLU A 652 -12.60 16.23 -27.96
N LEU A 653 -11.83 15.26 -28.46
CA LEU A 653 -10.41 15.38 -28.73
C LEU A 653 -10.18 16.01 -30.10
N TYR A 654 -9.36 17.06 -30.12
CA TYR A 654 -8.91 17.73 -31.33
C TYR A 654 -7.40 17.69 -31.41
N GLU A 655 -6.88 17.32 -32.57
CA GLU A 655 -5.48 17.52 -32.90
C GLU A 655 -5.24 19.03 -33.08
N MET A 656 -4.27 19.56 -32.35
CA MET A 656 -3.81 20.92 -32.46
C MET A 656 -2.42 20.90 -33.09
N TYR A 657 -2.28 21.66 -34.19
CA TYR A 657 -1.02 21.89 -34.87
C TYR A 657 -0.72 23.39 -34.80
N GLU A 658 0.31 23.76 -34.07
CA GLU A 658 0.76 25.14 -33.98
C GLU A 658 1.94 25.32 -34.93
N ARG A 659 1.72 26.13 -35.97
CA ARG A 659 2.73 26.43 -36.99
C ARG A 659 3.26 27.83 -36.80
N SER A 660 4.57 27.98 -36.96
CA SER A 660 5.27 29.25 -36.90
C SER A 660 4.71 30.21 -37.96
N PRO A 661 4.29 31.43 -37.58
CA PRO A 661 3.69 32.38 -38.51
C PRO A 661 4.68 32.96 -39.54
N SER A 662 6.00 32.83 -39.33
CA SER A 662 7.02 33.37 -40.22
C SER A 662 7.40 32.42 -41.36
N ASP A 663 7.42 31.11 -41.12
CA ASP A 663 7.92 30.10 -42.08
C ASP A 663 6.97 28.90 -42.24
N ASN A 664 5.81 28.91 -41.56
CA ASN A 664 4.79 27.86 -41.60
C ASN A 664 5.31 26.47 -41.19
N SER A 665 6.45 26.43 -40.49
CA SER A 665 7.03 25.22 -39.93
C SER A 665 6.22 24.77 -38.70
N LEU A 666 6.12 23.46 -38.47
CA LEU A 666 5.37 22.90 -37.36
C LEU A 666 6.19 23.06 -36.06
N ASN A 667 5.74 23.91 -35.13
CA ASN A 667 6.38 24.10 -33.83
C ASN A 667 5.91 23.08 -32.79
N THR A 668 4.61 22.85 -32.71
CA THR A 668 4.00 22.03 -31.66
C THR A 668 2.83 21.23 -32.22
N ALA A 669 2.74 19.94 -31.87
CA ALA A 669 1.58 19.10 -32.15
C ALA A 669 1.11 18.44 -30.86
N GLY A 670 -0.20 18.43 -30.61
CA GLY A 670 -0.79 17.86 -29.41
C GLY A 670 -2.26 17.57 -29.58
N ILE A 671 -2.88 16.98 -28.56
CA ILE A 671 -4.31 16.65 -28.54
C ILE A 671 -4.96 17.43 -27.40
N ILE A 672 -6.03 18.17 -27.70
CA ILE A 672 -6.78 18.97 -26.73
C ILE A 672 -8.22 18.48 -26.62
N CYS A 673 -8.71 18.30 -25.39
CA CYS A 673 -10.10 17.98 -25.08
C CYS A 673 -10.92 19.26 -24.90
N LYS A 674 -11.75 19.65 -25.87
CA LYS A 674 -12.48 20.94 -25.85
C LYS A 674 -13.58 21.00 -24.79
N ASN A 675 -14.19 19.86 -24.46
CA ASN A 675 -15.30 19.75 -23.51
C ASN A 675 -14.85 19.39 -22.08
N VAL A 676 -13.57 19.60 -21.73
CA VAL A 676 -13.04 19.35 -20.37
C VAL A 676 -13.88 20.00 -19.26
N HIS A 677 -14.37 21.21 -19.50
CA HIS A 677 -15.21 21.96 -18.57
C HIS A 677 -16.59 21.31 -18.33
N MET A 678 -17.07 20.49 -19.26
CA MET A 678 -18.30 19.71 -19.09
C MET A 678 -18.04 18.34 -18.46
N LEU A 679 -16.85 17.76 -18.67
CA LEU A 679 -16.42 16.49 -18.10
C LEU A 679 -16.05 16.59 -16.60
N LEU A 680 -15.58 17.76 -16.14
CA LEU A 680 -15.11 17.97 -14.76
C LEU A 680 -16.19 18.49 -13.78
N ARG A 681 -17.45 18.62 -14.19
CA ARG A 681 -18.53 18.99 -13.27
C ARG A 681 -18.88 17.83 -12.33
N ARG A 682 -18.73 18.03 -11.01
CA ARG A 682 -19.29 17.13 -9.98
C ARG A 682 -20.80 17.02 -10.16
N GLN A 683 -21.31 15.81 -10.43
CA GLN A 683 -22.74 15.52 -10.31
C GLN A 683 -23.08 15.35 -8.83
N GLU A 684 -23.92 16.25 -8.30
CA GLU A 684 -24.58 16.01 -7.01
C GLU A 684 -25.56 14.84 -7.15
N SER A 685 -25.50 13.94 -6.17
CA SER A 685 -26.15 12.64 -6.13
C SER A 685 -27.66 12.73 -5.83
N SER A 686 -28.42 13.52 -6.60
CA SER A 686 -29.86 13.73 -6.35
C SER A 686 -30.74 13.67 -7.61
N SER A 687 -30.43 12.82 -8.59
CA SER A 687 -31.46 12.34 -9.51
C SER A 687 -32.09 11.06 -8.96
N SER A 688 -33.37 11.19 -8.58
CA SER A 688 -34.28 10.06 -8.44
C SER A 688 -34.27 9.28 -9.75
N LEU A 689 -34.22 7.96 -9.66
CA LEU A 689 -34.67 7.10 -10.75
C LEU A 689 -36.19 7.16 -10.75
N ASP A 690 -36.76 8.32 -11.10
CA ASP A 690 -38.13 8.36 -11.56
C ASP A 690 -38.12 7.66 -12.92
N MET A 691 -38.50 6.38 -12.88
CA MET A 691 -39.01 5.69 -14.04
C MET A 691 -40.04 6.61 -14.69
N PRO A 692 -40.02 6.81 -16.03
CA PRO A 692 -41.09 7.54 -16.69
C PRO A 692 -42.39 6.83 -16.32
N SER A 693 -43.20 7.47 -15.49
CA SER A 693 -44.57 7.09 -15.24
C SER A 693 -45.23 6.96 -16.61
N GLY A 694 -45.89 5.82 -16.82
CA GLY A 694 -46.44 5.41 -18.12
C GLY A 694 -47.10 6.59 -18.80
N LEU A 695 -46.68 6.85 -20.05
CA LEU A 695 -47.36 7.81 -20.91
C LEU A 695 -48.86 7.50 -20.85
N THR A 696 -49.64 8.44 -20.32
CA THR A 696 -51.10 8.39 -20.37
C THR A 696 -51.47 8.31 -21.84
N LEU A 697 -51.91 7.13 -22.27
CA LEU A 697 -52.43 6.89 -23.61
C LEU A 697 -53.58 7.86 -23.86
N GLU A 698 -53.40 8.76 -24.82
CA GLU A 698 -54.48 9.66 -25.26
C GLU A 698 -55.64 8.85 -25.84
N ASP A 699 -56.85 9.28 -25.50
CA ASP A 699 -58.12 8.68 -25.91
C ASP A 699 -58.28 8.87 -27.44
N GLY A 700 -58.01 7.83 -28.23
CA GLY A 700 -58.09 7.88 -29.71
C GLY A 700 -57.13 6.97 -30.50
N ALA A 701 -56.22 6.23 -29.85
CA ALA A 701 -55.32 5.29 -30.55
C ALA A 701 -56.05 4.03 -31.04
N HIS A 702 -55.87 3.65 -32.31
CA HIS A 702 -56.29 2.34 -32.79
C HIS A 702 -55.32 1.26 -32.30
N VAL A 703 -55.83 0.22 -31.68
CA VAL A 703 -55.03 -0.87 -31.11
C VAL A 703 -55.04 -2.05 -32.07
N LEU A 704 -53.89 -2.38 -32.65
CA LEU A 704 -53.72 -3.60 -33.43
C LEU A 704 -53.15 -4.69 -32.51
N LYS A 705 -53.75 -5.88 -32.54
CA LYS A 705 -53.42 -6.98 -31.63
C LYS A 705 -53.12 -8.25 -32.42
N CYS A 706 -52.09 -8.97 -32.00
CA CYS A 706 -51.83 -10.34 -32.40
C CYS A 706 -51.86 -11.21 -31.14
N ASN A 707 -52.60 -12.32 -31.19
CA ASN A 707 -52.83 -13.18 -30.04
C ASN A 707 -52.08 -14.51 -30.21
N ASN A 708 -51.74 -15.16 -29.08
CA ASN A 708 -51.16 -16.49 -28.99
C ASN A 708 -49.91 -16.67 -29.88
N LEU A 709 -48.90 -15.85 -29.63
CA LEU A 709 -47.62 -15.88 -30.35
C LEU A 709 -46.56 -16.61 -29.52
N ILE A 710 -45.61 -17.24 -30.19
CA ILE A 710 -44.37 -17.74 -29.57
C ILE A 710 -43.25 -16.85 -30.05
N LEU A 711 -42.57 -16.17 -29.13
CA LEU A 711 -41.36 -15.43 -29.41
C LEU A 711 -40.16 -16.37 -29.29
N GLU A 712 -39.57 -16.71 -30.42
CA GLU A 712 -38.33 -17.49 -30.48
C GLU A 712 -37.14 -16.66 -30.00
N PRO A 713 -36.09 -17.28 -29.44
CA PRO A 713 -34.83 -16.58 -29.17
C PRO A 713 -34.29 -15.90 -30.43
N GLY A 714 -33.91 -14.62 -30.35
CA GLY A 714 -33.43 -13.86 -31.49
C GLY A 714 -34.54 -13.17 -32.29
N VAL A 715 -34.44 -13.15 -33.62
CA VAL A 715 -35.25 -12.27 -34.48
C VAL A 715 -36.62 -12.87 -34.78
N ASN A 716 -37.68 -12.13 -34.45
CA ASN A 716 -39.09 -12.48 -34.67
C ASN A 716 -39.75 -11.44 -35.56
N LYS A 717 -40.55 -11.88 -36.53
CA LYS A 717 -41.36 -11.01 -37.40
C LYS A 717 -42.84 -11.19 -37.10
N ILE A 718 -43.53 -10.09 -36.86
CA ILE A 718 -44.95 -10.08 -36.46
C ILE A 718 -45.69 -9.09 -37.32
N THR A 719 -46.73 -9.54 -38.03
CA THR A 719 -47.50 -8.70 -38.94
C THR A 719 -48.84 -8.31 -38.33
N PHE A 720 -49.08 -7.01 -38.19
CA PHE A 720 -50.34 -6.42 -37.75
C PHE A 720 -51.11 -5.88 -38.95
N ASN A 721 -52.42 -6.06 -38.97
CA ASN A 721 -53.28 -5.53 -40.04
C ASN A 721 -54.38 -4.69 -39.42
N THR A 722 -54.63 -3.49 -39.95
CA THR A 722 -55.84 -2.73 -39.64
C THR A 722 -57.05 -3.46 -40.22
N GLN A 723 -58.11 -3.63 -39.42
CA GLN A 723 -59.39 -4.17 -39.89
C GLN A 723 -60.13 -3.15 -40.75
#